data_AF-A0A1F6XTI3-F1
#
_entry.id   AF-A0A1F6XTI3-F1
#
_cell.length_a   1.000
_cell.length_b   1.000
_cell.length_c   1.000
_cell.angle_alpha   90.00
_cell.angle_beta   90.00
_cell.angle_gamma   90.00
#
_symmetry.space_group_name_H-M   'P 1'
#
loop_
_entity.id
_entity.type
_entity.pdbx_description
1 polymer ?
#
loop_
_entity_poly.entity_id
_entity_poly.type
_entity_poly.pdbx_seq_one_letter_code
_entity_poly.pdbx_strand_id
1 'polypeptide(L)'
;MTKFYFKIIFFSTLFLLAGAVQASNTNGTIDIANNSALLYSNSSLINFGCSNYCNVAITDTALTGYAWSTNLGWINLNPAQSGVVNNGNGSLSGYAWGENAGWINFNPPNGGVTINSSGQFTGFVWSENYGWIQFNCSVTNACVQTDWRPRTSRPECNNTTDDDGDGKTDYPNDNECDSLTDDSEAAGSIIIITPPKTCLELGTCPPVYACSNNLDDDGDGLVDMADPGCESSVDTSEFNIITPLFKCSNGLDDDGDGLVDMADPGCSSILDNDEYNSSPPPPPPPPPPPPPPPPPPVTPSSSPTVVLLKEKISEIPNLLVDARDFMRTPNVDLGTKIVTTVGVGVSATMTVTTMMFANPLSFSEIFLLPYRLWSLLMAALGVRKRARPWGTVYDSITKQPLDPAVVVLYDLNGREITTSITDLDGRFGFLVQPGVYKVVPHKTNYTFASEKLSGKSRDELYHDLYFGDYFEVKEESQVIARNLPMDPVKFDWNEFAKNKQKLMKFYSRRDRILARVTTIFFFFGFFVALAAVLSIPKTYNIVIFSLYLVLVFIRRVGLKTRAFGQVTDSEGNPLSFSLIKVFSADLKNQITQRATDKYGRYFCLVPNGSYCVTIERKLEDGSYTQIFASEPISINAGIIKKDFKVGLPIELPANDSSAKLGE
;
A
#
# COMPACT_ATOMS: atom_id res chain seq x y z
N MET A 1 -5.74 7.31 10.21
CA MET A 1 -4.57 6.50 9.81
C MET A 1 -4.96 5.19 9.08
N THR A 2 -6.25 4.97 8.80
CA THR A 2 -6.86 3.72 8.30
C THR A 2 -7.14 3.68 6.79
N LYS A 3 -7.29 4.84 6.13
CA LYS A 3 -7.73 4.89 4.71
C LYS A 3 -6.66 4.55 3.65
N PHE A 4 -5.37 4.47 4.02
CA PHE A 4 -4.27 4.18 3.08
C PHE A 4 -3.74 2.74 3.16
N TYR A 5 -3.95 2.07 4.30
CA TYR A 5 -3.63 0.64 4.46
C TYR A 5 -4.60 -0.25 3.68
N PHE A 6 -5.87 0.18 3.54
CA PHE A 6 -6.88 -0.58 2.80
C PHE A 6 -6.51 -0.75 1.32
N LYS A 7 -5.96 0.28 0.64
CA LYS A 7 -5.68 0.22 -0.82
C LYS A 7 -4.48 -0.65 -1.21
N ILE A 8 -3.49 -0.85 -0.33
CA ILE A 8 -2.28 -1.66 -0.63
C ILE A 8 -2.50 -3.13 -0.25
N ILE A 9 -3.27 -3.39 0.81
CA ILE A 9 -3.71 -4.76 1.12
C ILE A 9 -4.65 -5.24 0.01
N PHE A 10 -5.59 -4.40 -0.46
CA PHE A 10 -6.50 -4.74 -1.56
C PHE A 10 -5.76 -5.12 -2.85
N PHE A 11 -4.66 -4.46 -3.22
CA PHE A 11 -3.92 -4.79 -4.46
C PHE A 11 -3.02 -6.03 -4.36
N SER A 12 -2.62 -6.43 -3.14
CA SER A 12 -1.78 -7.63 -2.90
C SER A 12 -2.59 -8.88 -2.60
N THR A 13 -3.82 -8.74 -2.08
CA THR A 13 -4.76 -9.85 -1.93
C THR A 13 -5.55 -10.10 -3.22
N LEU A 14 -5.71 -9.10 -4.10
CA LEU A 14 -6.36 -9.27 -5.41
C LEU A 14 -5.55 -10.13 -6.40
N PHE A 15 -4.27 -10.39 -6.14
CA PHE A 15 -3.45 -11.27 -6.99
C PHE A 15 -3.24 -12.68 -6.39
N LEU A 16 -3.73 -12.92 -5.16
CA LEU A 16 -3.80 -14.25 -4.52
C LEU A 16 -5.24 -14.76 -4.39
N LEU A 17 -6.22 -13.99 -4.86
CA LEU A 17 -7.60 -14.39 -5.08
C LEU A 17 -7.90 -14.30 -6.59
N ALA A 18 -7.28 -15.18 -7.39
CA ALA A 18 -7.95 -15.59 -8.61
C ALA A 18 -9.15 -16.44 -8.19
N GLY A 19 -10.33 -15.81 -8.07
CA GLY A 19 -11.58 -16.53 -7.80
C GLY A 19 -12.64 -15.84 -6.94
N ALA A 20 -12.52 -14.57 -6.58
CA ALA A 20 -13.66 -13.82 -6.05
C ALA A 20 -13.90 -12.57 -6.90
N VAL A 21 -14.42 -12.80 -8.11
CA VAL A 21 -15.24 -11.81 -8.79
C VAL A 21 -16.40 -11.54 -7.82
N GLN A 22 -16.50 -10.33 -7.30
CA GLN A 22 -17.73 -9.90 -6.64
C GLN A 22 -18.82 -9.96 -7.71
N ALA A 23 -19.65 -10.98 -7.61
CA ALA A 23 -20.65 -11.33 -8.60
C ALA A 23 -21.76 -10.28 -8.61
N SER A 24 -22.25 -9.98 -9.81
CA SER A 24 -23.57 -9.37 -9.97
C SER A 24 -24.60 -10.51 -10.00
N ASN A 25 -25.47 -10.55 -9.00
CA ASN A 25 -26.29 -11.74 -8.72
C ASN A 25 -27.50 -11.93 -9.66
N THR A 26 -27.90 -10.90 -10.43
CA THR A 26 -29.06 -10.98 -11.34
C THR A 26 -28.72 -10.71 -12.82
N ASN A 27 -27.57 -10.10 -13.09
CA ASN A 27 -27.10 -9.81 -14.44
C ASN A 27 -25.60 -10.09 -14.54
N GLY A 28 -25.22 -11.14 -15.26
CA GLY A 28 -23.83 -11.56 -15.38
C GLY A 28 -23.17 -11.22 -16.70
N THR A 29 -21.84 -11.13 -16.64
CA THR A 29 -20.90 -10.91 -17.72
C THR A 29 -19.97 -12.11 -17.90
N ILE A 30 -19.45 -12.30 -19.12
CA ILE A 30 -18.53 -13.40 -19.43
C ILE A 30 -17.12 -13.10 -18.89
N ASP A 31 -16.49 -14.09 -18.26
CA ASP A 31 -15.10 -14.02 -17.79
C ASP A 31 -14.13 -13.87 -18.97
N ILE A 32 -13.27 -12.85 -18.90
CA ILE A 32 -12.27 -12.53 -19.92
C ILE A 32 -11.24 -13.67 -20.08
N ALA A 33 -10.95 -14.42 -19.01
CA ALA A 33 -10.03 -15.55 -19.05
C ALA A 33 -10.65 -16.82 -19.67
N ASN A 34 -11.98 -16.97 -19.56
CA ASN A 34 -12.73 -18.15 -19.97
C ASN A 34 -13.95 -17.75 -20.81
N ASN A 35 -13.68 -17.35 -22.06
CA ASN A 35 -14.66 -16.75 -22.96
C ASN A 35 -14.85 -17.51 -24.29
N SER A 36 -14.32 -18.73 -24.44
CA SER A 36 -14.21 -19.39 -25.73
C SER A 36 -14.93 -20.73 -25.78
N ALA A 37 -15.82 -20.92 -26.75
CA ALA A 37 -16.46 -22.21 -27.07
C ALA A 37 -15.81 -22.84 -28.32
N LEU A 38 -15.85 -24.17 -28.42
CA LEU A 38 -15.19 -24.93 -29.48
C LEU A 38 -16.19 -25.47 -30.50
N LEU A 39 -15.95 -25.21 -31.79
CA LEU A 39 -16.69 -25.82 -32.89
C LEU A 39 -16.10 -27.20 -33.22
N TYR A 40 -16.92 -28.25 -33.14
CA TYR A 40 -16.45 -29.64 -33.27
C TYR A 40 -15.98 -30.01 -34.69
N SER A 41 -16.55 -29.37 -35.72
CA SER A 41 -16.28 -29.72 -37.12
C SER A 41 -14.89 -29.32 -37.62
N ASN A 42 -14.32 -28.22 -37.10
CA ASN A 42 -13.04 -27.68 -37.58
C ASN A 42 -12.12 -27.16 -36.45
N SER A 43 -12.48 -27.40 -35.19
CA SER A 43 -11.75 -26.91 -34.00
C SER A 43 -11.60 -25.38 -33.91
N SER A 44 -12.47 -24.60 -34.56
CA SER A 44 -12.43 -23.15 -34.46
C SER A 44 -13.04 -22.65 -33.16
N LEU A 45 -12.51 -21.55 -32.64
CA LEU A 45 -12.98 -20.92 -31.40
C LEU A 45 -14.05 -19.87 -31.68
N ILE A 46 -15.05 -19.83 -30.82
CA ILE A 46 -16.12 -18.83 -30.77
C ILE A 46 -15.91 -18.02 -29.51
N ASN A 47 -15.69 -16.71 -29.66
CA ASN A 47 -15.40 -15.82 -28.57
C ASN A 47 -16.67 -15.11 -28.09
N PHE A 48 -17.00 -15.29 -26.82
CA PHE A 48 -18.15 -14.70 -26.12
C PHE A 48 -17.78 -13.44 -25.31
N GLY A 49 -16.49 -13.12 -25.18
CA GLY A 49 -15.98 -12.05 -24.32
C GLY A 49 -14.80 -11.29 -24.94
N CYS A 50 -14.92 -10.91 -26.21
CA CYS A 50 -13.92 -10.10 -26.93
C CYS A 50 -14.01 -8.60 -26.55
N SER A 51 -12.86 -7.94 -26.42
CA SER A 51 -12.76 -6.55 -25.96
C SER A 51 -13.53 -5.56 -26.87
N ASN A 52 -14.45 -4.80 -26.27
CA ASN A 52 -15.26 -3.71 -26.85
C ASN A 52 -16.41 -4.06 -27.82
N TYR A 53 -16.51 -5.28 -28.33
CA TYR A 53 -17.54 -5.62 -29.34
C TYR A 53 -18.42 -6.83 -28.99
N CYS A 54 -17.96 -7.73 -28.13
CA CYS A 54 -18.78 -8.83 -27.61
C CYS A 54 -19.36 -8.40 -26.25
N ASN A 55 -20.66 -8.09 -26.21
CA ASN A 55 -21.37 -7.61 -25.02
C ASN A 55 -22.35 -8.66 -24.47
N VAL A 56 -21.92 -9.91 -24.41
CA VAL A 56 -22.79 -11.00 -23.94
C VAL A 56 -23.14 -10.79 -22.46
N ALA A 57 -24.44 -10.62 -22.19
CA ALA A 57 -24.98 -10.46 -20.85
C ALA A 57 -26.01 -11.57 -20.56
N ILE A 58 -25.91 -12.16 -19.38
CA ILE A 58 -26.74 -13.29 -18.92
C ILE A 58 -27.70 -12.77 -17.86
N THR A 59 -29.00 -12.83 -18.15
CA THR A 59 -30.06 -12.52 -17.18
C THR A 59 -30.84 -13.79 -16.83
N ASP A 60 -31.74 -13.67 -15.86
CA ASP A 60 -32.64 -14.77 -15.44
C ASP A 60 -33.60 -15.20 -16.53
N THR A 61 -33.84 -14.34 -17.52
CA THR A 61 -34.83 -14.55 -18.57
C THR A 61 -34.21 -14.82 -19.93
N ALA A 62 -33.03 -14.27 -20.24
CA ALA A 62 -32.43 -14.40 -21.56
C ALA A 62 -30.92 -14.18 -21.57
N LEU A 63 -30.27 -14.60 -22.66
CA LEU A 63 -28.92 -14.18 -23.02
C LEU A 63 -29.02 -13.12 -24.11
N THR A 64 -28.35 -11.98 -23.91
CA THR A 64 -28.35 -10.86 -24.84
C THR A 64 -26.92 -10.55 -25.31
N GLY A 65 -26.80 -9.82 -26.42
CA GLY A 65 -25.50 -9.41 -26.97
C GLY A 65 -24.99 -10.30 -28.11
N TYR A 66 -23.72 -10.09 -28.47
CA TYR A 66 -23.09 -10.71 -29.63
C TYR A 66 -21.85 -11.51 -29.28
N ALA A 67 -21.67 -12.65 -29.94
CA ALA A 67 -20.45 -13.44 -29.95
C ALA A 67 -19.83 -13.43 -31.36
N TRP A 68 -18.53 -13.71 -31.46
CA TRP A 68 -17.81 -13.66 -32.74
C TRP A 68 -16.91 -14.87 -32.96
N SER A 69 -16.84 -15.35 -34.20
CA SER A 69 -15.87 -16.35 -34.63
C SER A 69 -15.36 -16.04 -36.03
N THR A 70 -14.10 -16.39 -36.32
CA THR A 70 -13.50 -16.23 -37.64
C THR A 70 -14.26 -16.99 -38.74
N ASN A 71 -14.86 -18.14 -38.40
CA ASN A 71 -15.54 -19.01 -39.36
C ASN A 71 -17.07 -18.83 -39.36
N LEU A 72 -17.65 -18.49 -38.21
CA LEU A 72 -19.12 -18.35 -38.06
C LEU A 72 -19.63 -16.91 -38.24
N GLY A 73 -18.73 -15.92 -38.23
CA GLY A 73 -19.08 -14.50 -38.26
C GLY A 73 -19.65 -14.01 -36.93
N TRP A 74 -20.45 -12.94 -36.99
CA TRP A 74 -21.19 -12.42 -35.83
C TRP A 74 -22.40 -13.30 -35.53
N ILE A 75 -22.56 -13.63 -34.24
CA ILE A 75 -23.67 -14.41 -33.70
C ILE A 75 -24.46 -13.52 -32.75
N ASN A 76 -25.73 -13.31 -33.05
CA ASN A 76 -26.69 -12.59 -32.22
C ASN A 76 -27.46 -13.57 -31.33
N LEU A 77 -27.37 -13.39 -30.00
CA LEU A 77 -28.02 -14.25 -29.01
C LEU A 77 -29.49 -13.87 -28.74
N ASN A 78 -29.93 -12.68 -29.16
CA ASN A 78 -31.30 -12.20 -29.01
C ASN A 78 -31.80 -11.49 -30.29
N PRO A 79 -32.00 -12.22 -31.41
CA PRO A 79 -32.55 -11.66 -32.64
C PRO A 79 -34.00 -11.15 -32.46
N ALA A 80 -34.49 -10.29 -33.36
CA ALA A 80 -35.81 -9.64 -33.17
C ALA A 80 -37.03 -10.62 -33.16
N GLN A 81 -36.87 -11.86 -33.63
CA GLN A 81 -37.94 -12.85 -33.77
C GLN A 81 -37.70 -14.15 -32.98
N SER A 82 -36.58 -14.25 -32.26
CA SER A 82 -36.21 -15.44 -31.47
C SER A 82 -35.17 -15.04 -30.42
N GLY A 83 -34.79 -15.92 -29.51
CA GLY A 83 -33.76 -15.59 -28.54
C GLY A 83 -33.33 -16.79 -27.73
N VAL A 84 -32.14 -16.68 -27.14
CA VAL A 84 -31.68 -17.65 -26.15
C VAL A 84 -32.29 -17.29 -24.80
N VAL A 85 -33.15 -18.18 -24.32
CA VAL A 85 -33.92 -18.02 -23.08
C VAL A 85 -33.21 -18.77 -21.96
N ASN A 86 -33.10 -18.13 -20.80
CA ASN A 86 -32.67 -18.74 -19.55
C ASN A 86 -33.89 -18.94 -18.65
N ASN A 87 -33.97 -20.07 -17.95
CA ASN A 87 -35.10 -20.40 -17.07
C ASN A 87 -34.88 -20.01 -15.60
N GLY A 88 -33.89 -19.16 -15.30
CA GLY A 88 -33.49 -18.79 -13.93
C GLY A 88 -32.68 -19.86 -13.17
N ASN A 89 -32.76 -21.13 -13.58
CA ASN A 89 -32.01 -22.25 -12.99
C ASN A 89 -30.79 -22.66 -13.83
N GLY A 90 -30.48 -21.91 -14.89
CA GLY A 90 -29.29 -22.08 -15.71
C GLY A 90 -29.48 -22.99 -16.91
N SER A 91 -30.70 -23.46 -17.20
CA SER A 91 -30.98 -24.22 -18.42
C SER A 91 -31.29 -23.29 -19.59
N LEU A 92 -30.52 -23.41 -20.68
CA LEU A 92 -30.67 -22.56 -21.86
C LEU A 92 -31.54 -23.22 -22.93
N SER A 93 -32.36 -22.42 -23.60
CA SER A 93 -33.22 -22.87 -24.71
C SER A 93 -33.40 -21.78 -25.76
N GLY A 94 -34.06 -22.11 -26.87
CA GLY A 94 -34.31 -21.16 -27.96
C GLY A 94 -33.18 -21.13 -29.00
N TYR A 95 -33.16 -20.06 -29.81
CA TYR A 95 -32.27 -19.98 -30.98
C TYR A 95 -31.50 -18.67 -31.04
N ALA A 96 -30.20 -18.79 -31.28
CA ALA A 96 -29.36 -17.68 -31.73
C ALA A 96 -29.23 -17.70 -33.26
N TRP A 97 -28.83 -16.57 -33.84
CA TRP A 97 -28.64 -16.45 -35.29
C TRP A 97 -27.24 -15.93 -35.60
N GLY A 98 -26.53 -16.56 -36.53
CA GLY A 98 -25.25 -16.06 -37.02
C GLY A 98 -25.22 -15.90 -38.54
N GLU A 99 -24.51 -14.87 -39.01
CA GLU A 99 -24.46 -14.48 -40.44
C GLU A 99 -24.00 -15.62 -41.35
N ASN A 100 -22.98 -16.36 -40.92
CA ASN A 100 -22.52 -17.57 -41.63
C ASN A 100 -23.03 -18.84 -40.95
N ALA A 101 -23.27 -18.82 -39.62
CA ALA A 101 -23.65 -19.98 -38.83
C ALA A 101 -25.08 -20.50 -39.07
N GLY A 102 -25.98 -19.66 -39.60
CA GLY A 102 -27.42 -19.96 -39.65
C GLY A 102 -28.06 -19.93 -38.26
N TRP A 103 -29.16 -20.67 -38.08
CA TRP A 103 -29.76 -20.82 -36.76
C TRP A 103 -28.94 -21.77 -35.89
N ILE A 104 -28.77 -21.38 -34.62
CA ILE A 104 -28.08 -22.15 -33.60
C ILE A 104 -29.10 -22.51 -32.52
N ASN A 105 -29.42 -23.79 -32.40
CA ASN A 105 -30.37 -24.31 -31.42
C ASN A 105 -29.66 -24.62 -30.09
N PHE A 106 -30.09 -23.97 -29.01
CA PHE A 106 -29.53 -24.13 -27.66
C PHE A 106 -30.11 -25.32 -26.89
N ASN A 107 -31.19 -25.93 -27.37
CA ASN A 107 -31.77 -27.16 -26.81
C ASN A 107 -32.12 -28.19 -27.92
N PRO A 108 -31.11 -28.72 -28.64
CA PRO A 108 -31.34 -29.77 -29.63
C PRO A 108 -31.56 -31.14 -28.96
N PRO A 109 -32.22 -32.10 -29.64
CA PRO A 109 -32.36 -33.46 -29.13
C PRO A 109 -30.98 -34.08 -28.84
N ASN A 110 -30.78 -34.61 -27.63
CA ASN A 110 -29.49 -35.14 -27.12
C ASN A 110 -28.36 -34.12 -26.95
N GLY A 111 -28.68 -32.82 -26.92
CA GLY A 111 -27.77 -31.76 -26.51
C GLY A 111 -28.41 -30.87 -25.45
N GLY A 112 -28.05 -29.59 -25.47
CA GLY A 112 -28.47 -28.61 -24.48
C GLY A 112 -27.26 -28.03 -23.76
N VAL A 113 -27.35 -26.75 -23.39
CA VAL A 113 -26.36 -26.10 -22.55
C VAL A 113 -26.98 -25.68 -21.23
N THR A 114 -26.26 -25.95 -20.15
CA THR A 114 -26.64 -25.56 -18.80
C THR A 114 -25.51 -24.80 -18.12
N ILE A 115 -25.85 -23.86 -17.24
CA ILE A 115 -24.93 -23.07 -16.42
C ILE A 115 -25.01 -23.61 -15.00
N ASN A 116 -23.88 -24.09 -14.47
CA ASN A 116 -23.83 -24.63 -13.11
C ASN A 116 -23.71 -23.53 -12.03
N SER A 117 -23.75 -23.91 -10.75
CA SER A 117 -23.60 -22.99 -9.60
C SER A 117 -22.23 -22.32 -9.50
N SER A 118 -21.24 -22.76 -10.29
CA SER A 118 -19.94 -22.08 -10.41
C SER A 118 -19.89 -21.12 -11.60
N GLY A 119 -21.00 -20.95 -12.33
CA GLY A 119 -21.09 -20.11 -13.53
C GLY A 119 -20.42 -20.70 -14.77
N GLN A 120 -20.14 -22.00 -14.79
CA GLN A 120 -19.58 -22.67 -15.96
C GLN A 120 -20.69 -23.17 -16.89
N PHE A 121 -20.53 -22.90 -18.18
CA PHE A 121 -21.38 -23.48 -19.22
C PHE A 121 -20.97 -24.94 -19.42
N THR A 122 -21.94 -25.83 -19.61
CA THR A 122 -21.69 -27.24 -19.89
C THR A 122 -22.70 -27.76 -20.90
N GLY A 123 -22.23 -28.55 -21.86
CA GLY A 123 -23.08 -29.19 -22.88
C GLY A 123 -22.76 -28.79 -24.32
N PHE A 124 -23.73 -29.02 -25.21
CA PHE A 124 -23.57 -28.89 -26.66
C PHE A 124 -24.78 -28.21 -27.30
N VAL A 125 -24.52 -27.33 -28.27
CA VAL A 125 -25.56 -26.71 -29.12
C VAL A 125 -25.34 -27.10 -30.58
N TRP A 126 -26.38 -26.97 -31.39
CA TRP A 126 -26.35 -27.36 -32.80
C TRP A 126 -26.50 -26.14 -33.71
N SER A 127 -25.55 -25.96 -34.64
CA SER A 127 -25.62 -24.99 -35.74
C SER A 127 -26.01 -25.71 -37.04
N GLU A 128 -26.96 -25.14 -37.77
CA GLU A 128 -27.44 -25.68 -39.06
C GLU A 128 -26.31 -25.84 -40.10
N ASN A 129 -25.41 -24.85 -40.19
CA ASN A 129 -24.40 -24.82 -41.25
C ASN A 129 -23.06 -25.45 -40.84
N TYR A 130 -22.77 -25.55 -39.54
CA TYR A 130 -21.44 -25.94 -39.04
C TYR A 130 -21.42 -27.08 -38.01
N GLY A 131 -22.58 -27.56 -37.56
CA GLY A 131 -22.72 -28.72 -36.69
C GLY A 131 -22.59 -28.40 -35.19
N TRP A 132 -22.02 -29.34 -34.43
CA TRP A 132 -21.96 -29.28 -32.96
C TRP A 132 -20.95 -28.24 -32.44
N ILE A 133 -21.38 -27.43 -31.46
CA ILE A 133 -20.56 -26.49 -30.70
C ILE A 133 -20.55 -26.93 -29.24
N GLN A 134 -19.36 -26.97 -28.63
CA GLN A 134 -19.12 -27.50 -27.29
C GLN A 134 -18.70 -26.40 -26.29
N PHE A 135 -19.25 -26.46 -25.08
CA PHE A 135 -19.03 -25.49 -24.00
C PHE A 135 -18.31 -26.04 -22.75
N ASN A 136 -17.71 -27.22 -22.81
CA ASN A 136 -17.16 -27.90 -21.62
C ASN A 136 -15.73 -27.44 -21.27
N CYS A 137 -15.56 -26.85 -20.07
CA CYS A 137 -14.26 -26.45 -19.51
C CYS A 137 -13.26 -27.59 -19.27
N SER A 138 -13.70 -28.86 -19.34
CA SER A 138 -12.80 -30.03 -19.31
C SER A 138 -11.99 -30.20 -20.59
N VAL A 139 -12.35 -29.49 -21.67
CA VAL A 139 -11.65 -29.48 -22.95
C VAL A 139 -10.88 -28.16 -23.09
N THR A 140 -9.59 -28.27 -23.42
CA THR A 140 -8.72 -27.12 -23.62
C THR A 140 -9.31 -26.14 -24.65
N ASN A 141 -9.42 -24.87 -24.27
CA ASN A 141 -9.98 -23.78 -25.09
C ASN A 141 -11.49 -23.84 -25.40
N ALA A 142 -12.27 -24.71 -24.72
CA ALA A 142 -13.73 -24.79 -24.84
C ALA A 142 -14.45 -24.35 -23.56
N CYS A 143 -13.87 -23.42 -22.80
CA CYS A 143 -14.41 -22.95 -21.53
C CYS A 143 -15.07 -21.57 -21.68
N VAL A 144 -16.35 -21.51 -21.33
CA VAL A 144 -17.10 -20.26 -21.16
C VAL A 144 -17.59 -20.20 -19.72
N GLN A 145 -17.25 -19.12 -19.02
CA GLN A 145 -17.68 -18.87 -17.64
C GLN A 145 -18.36 -17.51 -17.51
N THR A 146 -19.32 -17.43 -16.59
CA THR A 146 -20.05 -16.22 -16.20
C THR A 146 -20.01 -16.04 -14.68
N ASP A 147 -20.15 -14.81 -14.23
CA ASP A 147 -20.42 -14.47 -12.84
C ASP A 147 -21.90 -14.66 -12.45
N TRP A 148 -22.82 -14.85 -13.42
CA TRP A 148 -24.23 -15.20 -13.15
C TRP A 148 -24.36 -16.55 -12.42
N ARG A 149 -25.38 -16.68 -11.57
CA ARG A 149 -25.67 -17.89 -10.78
C ARG A 149 -27.15 -18.29 -10.87
N PRO A 150 -27.49 -19.59 -10.91
CA PRO A 150 -28.87 -20.07 -10.75
C PRO A 150 -29.52 -19.54 -9.48
N ARG A 151 -30.83 -19.27 -9.50
CA ARG A 151 -31.60 -18.78 -8.34
C ARG A 151 -31.38 -19.61 -7.07
N THR A 152 -31.42 -20.93 -7.20
CA THR A 152 -31.20 -21.88 -6.09
C THR A 152 -29.78 -21.88 -5.50
N SER A 153 -28.87 -21.09 -6.05
CA SER A 153 -27.48 -20.96 -5.57
C SER A 153 -27.13 -19.53 -5.17
N ARG A 154 -28.13 -18.63 -5.15
CA ARG A 154 -28.00 -17.27 -4.66
C ARG A 154 -28.31 -17.23 -3.16
N PRO A 155 -27.77 -16.22 -2.44
CA PRO A 155 -28.20 -15.91 -1.09
C PRO A 155 -29.72 -15.67 -1.04
N GLU A 156 -30.39 -16.03 0.08
CA GLU A 156 -31.85 -15.94 0.25
C GLU A 156 -32.34 -14.53 -0.11
N CYS A 157 -31.68 -13.48 0.42
CA CYS A 157 -31.95 -12.06 0.15
C CYS A 157 -31.76 -11.57 -1.31
N ASN A 158 -31.52 -12.47 -2.26
CA ASN A 158 -31.32 -12.16 -3.68
C ASN A 158 -31.69 -13.33 -4.63
N ASN A 159 -32.62 -14.19 -4.22
CA ASN A 159 -33.00 -15.36 -4.98
C ASN A 159 -34.42 -15.27 -5.59
N THR A 160 -35.12 -14.15 -5.40
CA THR A 160 -36.49 -13.85 -5.90
C THR A 160 -37.58 -14.76 -5.34
N THR A 161 -37.34 -15.32 -4.17
CA THR A 161 -38.25 -16.21 -3.43
C THR A 161 -38.36 -15.70 -2.00
N ASP A 162 -39.59 -15.63 -1.50
CA ASP A 162 -39.88 -15.34 -0.08
C ASP A 162 -39.57 -16.60 0.74
N ASP A 163 -38.36 -16.69 1.26
CA ASP A 163 -37.85 -17.89 1.96
C ASP A 163 -38.28 -17.94 3.43
N ASP A 164 -38.59 -16.80 4.05
CA ASP A 164 -39.01 -16.70 5.46
C ASP A 164 -40.54 -16.60 5.65
N GLY A 165 -41.28 -16.35 4.57
CA GLY A 165 -42.74 -16.34 4.50
C GLY A 165 -43.38 -15.04 5.00
N ASP A 166 -42.63 -13.94 5.09
CA ASP A 166 -43.13 -12.66 5.58
C ASP A 166 -43.87 -11.83 4.49
N GLY A 167 -43.85 -12.31 3.25
CA GLY A 167 -44.51 -11.70 2.09
C GLY A 167 -43.65 -10.65 1.37
N LYS A 168 -42.42 -10.41 1.83
CA LYS A 168 -41.34 -9.72 1.11
C LYS A 168 -40.43 -10.79 0.53
N THR A 169 -39.58 -10.41 -0.44
CA THR A 169 -39.01 -11.42 -1.36
C THR A 169 -37.53 -11.30 -1.63
N ASP A 170 -36.91 -10.16 -1.29
CA ASP A 170 -35.49 -9.85 -1.50
C ASP A 170 -35.22 -8.40 -1.06
N TYR A 171 -33.95 -8.05 -0.80
CA TYR A 171 -33.51 -6.66 -0.66
C TYR A 171 -33.75 -5.83 -1.94
N PRO A 172 -34.17 -4.54 -1.85
CA PRO A 172 -34.39 -3.72 -0.66
C PRO A 172 -35.83 -3.71 -0.16
N ASN A 173 -36.68 -4.56 -0.75
CA ASN A 173 -38.09 -4.60 -0.38
C ASN A 173 -38.28 -5.34 0.94
N ASP A 174 -37.36 -6.26 1.25
CA ASP A 174 -37.21 -6.90 2.53
C ASP A 174 -36.33 -6.07 3.48
N ASN A 175 -36.83 -5.79 4.68
CA ASN A 175 -36.14 -4.99 5.70
C ASN A 175 -35.25 -5.85 6.60
N GLU A 176 -35.44 -7.17 6.58
CA GLU A 176 -34.73 -8.15 7.37
C GLU A 176 -33.43 -8.57 6.65
N CYS A 177 -33.31 -8.24 5.36
CA CYS A 177 -32.08 -8.29 4.58
C CYS A 177 -31.25 -6.99 4.70
N ASP A 178 -30.05 -7.07 5.25
CA ASP A 178 -29.12 -5.93 5.31
C ASP A 178 -28.43 -5.66 3.96
N SER A 179 -28.31 -6.69 3.10
CA SER A 179 -27.66 -6.58 1.80
C SER A 179 -28.05 -7.68 0.81
N LEU A 180 -27.82 -7.41 -0.48
CA LEU A 180 -27.96 -8.38 -1.60
C LEU A 180 -27.04 -9.61 -1.53
N THR A 181 -26.12 -9.66 -0.56
CA THR A 181 -25.19 -10.76 -0.34
C THR A 181 -25.45 -11.51 0.96
N ASP A 182 -26.49 -11.13 1.70
CA ASP A 182 -26.83 -11.78 2.95
C ASP A 182 -27.47 -13.15 2.68
N ASP A 183 -27.03 -14.15 3.43
CA ASP A 183 -27.37 -15.56 3.21
C ASP A 183 -28.76 -15.91 3.74
N SER A 184 -29.39 -15.06 4.56
CA SER A 184 -30.74 -15.31 5.08
C SER A 184 -31.66 -14.09 5.09
N GLU A 185 -32.90 -14.30 4.64
CA GLU A 185 -34.01 -13.34 4.79
C GLU A 185 -34.57 -13.34 6.21
N ALA A 186 -34.36 -14.44 6.95
CA ALA A 186 -34.74 -14.49 8.34
C ALA A 186 -33.81 -13.59 9.17
N ALA A 187 -34.40 -12.67 9.94
CA ALA A 187 -33.68 -11.79 10.86
C ALA A 187 -32.56 -12.54 11.60
N GLY A 188 -31.31 -12.21 11.24
CA GLY A 188 -30.12 -12.72 11.89
C GLY A 188 -30.12 -12.31 13.35
N SER A 189 -30.65 -13.17 14.22
CA SER A 189 -30.50 -13.16 15.68
C SER A 189 -30.34 -11.77 16.30
N ILE A 190 -31.44 -11.13 16.68
CA ILE A 190 -31.45 -10.41 17.96
C ILE A 190 -30.80 -11.38 18.95
N ILE A 191 -29.75 -10.95 19.65
CA ILE A 191 -29.22 -11.67 20.80
C ILE A 191 -30.29 -11.62 21.89
N ILE A 192 -31.33 -12.42 21.71
CA ILE A 192 -32.03 -13.05 22.80
C ILE A 192 -31.07 -14.16 23.19
N ILE A 193 -30.30 -13.94 24.26
CA ILE A 193 -29.66 -15.03 24.98
C ILE A 193 -30.80 -15.85 25.58
N THR A 194 -31.45 -16.67 24.75
CA THR A 194 -32.06 -17.87 25.27
C THR A 194 -30.90 -18.78 25.68
N PRO A 195 -30.81 -19.20 26.95
CA PRO A 195 -29.71 -20.01 27.44
C PRO A 195 -29.66 -21.36 26.70
N PRO A 196 -28.49 -22.04 26.72
CA PRO A 196 -28.26 -23.25 25.94
C PRO A 196 -29.34 -24.30 26.21
N LYS A 197 -29.92 -24.80 25.12
CA LYS A 197 -30.75 -26.00 25.11
C LYS A 197 -29.87 -27.22 25.41
N THR A 198 -29.54 -27.42 26.68
CA THR A 198 -29.13 -28.72 27.21
C THR A 198 -29.99 -29.06 28.42
N CYS A 199 -31.18 -29.57 28.15
CA CYS A 199 -31.97 -30.40 29.05
C CYS A 199 -32.76 -31.38 28.16
N LEU A 200 -32.11 -32.48 27.79
CA LEU A 200 -32.80 -33.70 27.40
C LEU A 200 -33.10 -34.44 28.71
N GLU A 201 -34.40 -34.72 28.92
CA GLU A 201 -35.03 -35.50 29.99
C GLU A 201 -34.99 -34.97 31.45
N LEU A 202 -36.21 -34.83 32.01
CA LEU A 202 -36.57 -34.80 33.44
C LEU A 202 -36.29 -33.52 34.27
N GLY A 203 -37.17 -32.51 34.10
CA GLY A 203 -37.86 -31.80 35.20
C GLY A 203 -37.06 -30.97 36.23
N THR A 204 -37.32 -29.66 36.20
CA THR A 204 -37.08 -28.59 37.21
C THR A 204 -35.65 -28.02 37.33
N CYS A 205 -35.51 -26.70 37.12
CA CYS A 205 -34.32 -25.93 37.45
C CYS A 205 -34.73 -24.74 38.36
N PRO A 206 -34.01 -24.46 39.47
CA PRO A 206 -34.29 -23.32 40.35
C PRO A 206 -33.82 -21.98 39.72
N PRO A 207 -34.41 -20.83 40.07
CA PRO A 207 -34.00 -19.54 39.51
C PRO A 207 -32.59 -19.18 39.98
N VAL A 208 -31.73 -18.80 39.03
CA VAL A 208 -30.41 -18.25 39.31
C VAL A 208 -30.59 -16.74 39.49
N TYR A 209 -30.20 -16.22 40.64
CA TYR A 209 -30.32 -14.79 40.98
C TYR A 209 -29.07 -14.06 40.52
N ALA A 210 -29.23 -13.00 39.73
CA ALA A 210 -28.12 -12.23 39.15
C ALA A 210 -27.34 -11.51 40.26
N CYS A 211 -28.07 -10.88 41.19
CA CYS A 211 -27.53 -10.08 42.30
C CYS A 211 -26.82 -10.88 43.43
N SER A 212 -26.44 -12.14 43.18
CA SER A 212 -25.71 -12.98 44.14
C SER A 212 -24.81 -14.05 43.48
N ASN A 213 -24.45 -13.87 42.21
CA ASN A 213 -23.68 -14.83 41.43
C ASN A 213 -22.21 -14.43 41.19
N ASN A 214 -21.76 -13.30 41.75
CA ASN A 214 -20.38 -12.79 41.64
C ASN A 214 -19.93 -12.44 40.22
N LEU A 215 -20.86 -12.16 39.31
CA LEU A 215 -20.62 -11.72 37.94
C LEU A 215 -21.31 -10.37 37.71
N ASP A 216 -20.71 -9.54 36.86
CA ASP A 216 -21.29 -8.29 36.37
C ASP A 216 -22.21 -8.65 35.19
N ASP A 217 -23.50 -8.85 35.47
CA ASP A 217 -24.44 -9.42 34.49
C ASP A 217 -24.98 -8.37 33.51
N ASP A 218 -24.91 -7.07 33.84
CA ASP A 218 -25.35 -5.97 32.97
C ASP A 218 -24.20 -5.19 32.29
N GLY A 219 -22.96 -5.43 32.74
CA GLY A 219 -21.72 -4.95 32.13
C GLY A 219 -21.32 -3.54 32.54
N ASP A 220 -21.88 -2.99 33.62
CA ASP A 220 -21.61 -1.62 34.08
C ASP A 220 -20.36 -1.49 34.98
N GLY A 221 -19.75 -2.63 35.33
CA GLY A 221 -18.51 -2.73 36.11
C GLY A 221 -18.72 -2.92 37.61
N LEU A 222 -19.97 -3.00 38.07
CA LEU A 222 -20.37 -3.35 39.43
C LEU A 222 -20.95 -4.78 39.44
N VAL A 223 -21.05 -5.38 40.63
CA VAL A 223 -21.36 -6.83 40.78
C VAL A 223 -22.20 -7.05 42.03
N ASP A 224 -23.26 -7.84 41.93
CA ASP A 224 -24.14 -8.26 43.02
C ASP A 224 -24.71 -7.07 43.82
N MET A 225 -24.85 -7.21 45.14
CA MET A 225 -25.29 -6.16 46.07
C MET A 225 -24.41 -4.89 46.11
N ALA A 226 -23.28 -4.87 45.40
CA ALA A 226 -22.50 -3.65 45.20
C ALA A 226 -22.98 -2.84 43.98
N ASP A 227 -23.84 -3.43 43.14
CA ASP A 227 -24.51 -2.82 42.01
C ASP A 227 -25.77 -2.04 42.44
N PRO A 228 -25.91 -0.75 42.07
CA PRO A 228 -27.10 0.06 42.33
C PRO A 228 -28.40 -0.48 41.72
N GLY A 229 -28.33 -1.36 40.71
CA GLY A 229 -29.51 -1.99 40.10
C GLY A 229 -29.99 -3.24 40.82
N CYS A 230 -29.30 -3.65 41.90
CA CYS A 230 -29.73 -4.73 42.79
C CYS A 230 -30.42 -4.17 44.05
N GLU A 231 -31.75 -4.30 44.13
CA GLU A 231 -32.48 -3.96 45.37
C GLU A 231 -32.39 -5.09 46.40
N SER A 232 -32.26 -6.34 45.96
CA SER A 232 -32.16 -7.53 46.80
C SER A 232 -31.29 -8.64 46.18
N SER A 233 -30.71 -9.50 47.02
CA SER A 233 -29.83 -10.60 46.58
C SER A 233 -30.56 -11.75 45.87
N VAL A 234 -31.89 -11.66 45.72
CA VAL A 234 -32.70 -12.62 44.96
C VAL A 234 -33.27 -11.99 43.69
N ASP A 235 -32.79 -10.81 43.34
CA ASP A 235 -33.19 -10.17 42.10
C ASP A 235 -32.50 -10.86 40.92
N THR A 236 -33.21 -10.91 39.80
CA THR A 236 -32.79 -11.64 38.60
C THR A 236 -32.13 -10.73 37.56
N SER A 237 -31.90 -9.45 37.89
CA SER A 237 -31.32 -8.45 36.98
C SER A 237 -30.63 -7.34 37.78
N GLU A 238 -29.47 -6.90 37.30
CA GLU A 238 -28.67 -5.81 37.88
C GLU A 238 -28.85 -4.47 37.12
N PHE A 239 -29.74 -4.43 36.10
CA PHE A 239 -29.88 -3.27 35.21
C PHE A 239 -30.41 -1.98 35.88
N ASN A 240 -29.60 -0.92 35.82
CA ASN A 240 -29.95 0.43 36.27
C ASN A 240 -30.95 1.14 35.33
N ILE A 241 -32.17 1.44 35.79
CA ILE A 241 -33.11 2.28 35.01
C ILE A 241 -32.67 3.75 35.10
N ILE A 242 -31.96 4.22 34.08
CA ILE A 242 -31.57 5.63 33.96
C ILE A 242 -32.70 6.42 33.28
N THR A 243 -33.49 7.16 34.08
CA THR A 243 -34.21 8.36 33.60
C THR A 243 -33.27 9.57 33.68
N PRO A 244 -33.13 10.35 32.61
CA PRO A 244 -33.99 11.54 32.51
C PRO A 244 -34.63 11.74 31.13
N LEU A 245 -35.87 12.25 31.13
CA LEU A 245 -36.55 12.75 29.93
C LEU A 245 -35.83 14.02 29.46
N PHE A 246 -35.47 14.07 28.18
CA PHE A 246 -34.89 15.25 27.53
C PHE A 246 -35.94 16.36 27.43
N LYS A 247 -35.54 17.62 27.62
CA LYS A 247 -36.47 18.77 27.68
C LYS A 247 -37.48 18.80 26.54
N CYS A 248 -37.02 18.60 25.31
CA CYS A 248 -37.85 18.55 24.10
C CYS A 248 -38.82 17.35 23.98
N SER A 249 -39.02 16.57 25.06
CA SER A 249 -39.89 15.41 25.13
C SER A 249 -40.49 15.16 26.52
N ASN A 250 -40.38 16.13 27.44
CA ASN A 250 -40.78 15.97 28.83
C ASN A 250 -42.19 16.52 29.13
N GLY A 251 -42.86 17.15 28.15
CA GLY A 251 -44.22 17.66 28.28
C GLY A 251 -44.33 19.00 29.01
N LEU A 252 -43.22 19.72 29.21
CA LEU A 252 -43.15 21.01 29.90
C LEU A 252 -42.56 22.08 28.97
N ASP A 253 -42.90 23.33 29.22
CA ASP A 253 -42.28 24.51 28.59
C ASP A 253 -41.09 24.92 29.48
N ASP A 254 -39.88 24.46 29.12
CA ASP A 254 -38.69 24.62 29.96
C ASP A 254 -37.99 25.98 29.78
N ASP A 255 -38.30 26.74 28.72
CA ASP A 255 -37.71 28.06 28.45
C ASP A 255 -38.67 29.24 28.69
N GLY A 256 -39.97 28.95 28.84
CA GLY A 256 -41.03 29.87 29.22
C GLY A 256 -41.59 30.70 28.08
N ASP A 257 -41.38 30.33 26.81
CA ASP A 257 -41.87 31.05 25.65
C ASP A 257 -43.33 30.72 25.27
N GLY A 258 -43.92 29.73 25.94
CA GLY A 258 -45.30 29.27 25.78
C GLY A 258 -45.48 28.11 24.79
N LEU A 259 -44.39 27.60 24.21
CA LEU A 259 -44.36 26.40 23.37
C LEU A 259 -43.75 25.23 24.17
N VAL A 260 -44.07 23.99 23.78
CA VAL A 260 -43.73 22.78 24.55
C VAL A 260 -43.19 21.72 23.60
N ASP A 261 -42.08 21.09 23.97
CA ASP A 261 -41.45 19.97 23.26
C ASP A 261 -41.21 20.26 21.76
N MET A 262 -41.48 19.30 20.87
CA MET A 262 -41.35 19.45 19.41
C MET A 262 -42.26 20.51 18.77
N ALA A 263 -43.16 21.14 19.53
CA ALA A 263 -43.87 22.33 19.06
C ALA A 263 -43.06 23.62 19.25
N ASP A 264 -41.97 23.57 20.03
CA ASP A 264 -41.00 24.65 20.22
C ASP A 264 -39.98 24.71 19.05
N PRO A 265 -39.80 25.88 18.41
CA PRO A 265 -38.76 26.09 17.39
C PRO A 265 -37.31 25.92 17.87
N GLY A 266 -37.07 26.00 19.17
CA GLY A 266 -35.79 25.72 19.81
C GLY A 266 -35.44 24.22 19.84
N CYS A 267 -36.43 23.35 19.72
CA CYS A 267 -36.23 21.90 19.71
C CYS A 267 -35.85 21.36 18.32
N SER A 268 -34.63 20.82 18.20
CA SER A 268 -34.17 20.21 16.95
C SER A 268 -34.52 18.72 16.82
N SER A 269 -34.73 18.02 17.93
CA SER A 269 -35.13 16.61 17.97
C SER A 269 -35.69 16.19 19.34
N ILE A 270 -36.35 15.03 19.41
CA ILE A 270 -36.90 14.46 20.66
C ILE A 270 -35.85 14.05 21.71
N LEU A 271 -34.56 14.05 21.36
CA LEU A 271 -33.45 13.77 22.28
C LEU A 271 -32.68 15.05 22.65
N ASP A 272 -33.19 16.21 22.22
CA ASP A 272 -32.58 17.51 22.48
C ASP A 272 -32.93 18.01 23.88
N ASN A 273 -31.96 18.63 24.55
CA ASN A 273 -32.06 19.00 25.97
C ASN A 273 -32.04 20.53 26.19
N ASP A 274 -32.29 21.30 25.14
CA ASP A 274 -32.37 22.75 25.16
C ASP A 274 -33.52 23.23 24.26
N GLU A 275 -34.44 24.01 24.84
CA GLU A 275 -35.59 24.59 24.12
C GLU A 275 -35.35 26.08 23.80
N TYR A 276 -34.20 26.66 24.20
CA TYR A 276 -33.99 28.11 24.10
C TYR A 276 -33.83 28.62 22.67
N ASN A 277 -34.74 29.51 22.24
CA ASN A 277 -34.59 30.28 21.02
C ASN A 277 -34.24 31.76 21.30
N SER A 278 -33.13 32.25 20.71
CA SER A 278 -32.73 33.67 20.86
C SER A 278 -33.51 34.55 19.87
N SER A 279 -34.26 35.52 20.39
CA SER A 279 -35.04 36.49 19.58
C SER A 279 -34.21 37.14 18.44
N PRO A 280 -34.75 37.32 17.23
CA PRO A 280 -33.95 37.68 16.07
C PRO A 280 -33.46 39.15 16.10
N PRO A 281 -32.19 39.42 15.77
CA PRO A 281 -31.70 40.78 15.52
C PRO A 281 -32.29 41.34 14.20
N PRO A 282 -32.44 42.68 14.08
CA PRO A 282 -33.08 43.31 12.92
C PRO A 282 -32.31 43.07 11.61
N PRO A 283 -33.03 43.04 10.46
CA PRO A 283 -32.49 42.57 9.19
C PRO A 283 -31.40 43.50 8.62
N PRO A 284 -30.31 42.93 8.06
CA PRO A 284 -29.26 43.70 7.39
C PRO A 284 -29.72 44.27 6.03
N PRO A 285 -29.15 45.41 5.60
CA PRO A 285 -29.51 46.05 4.33
C PRO A 285 -29.09 45.24 3.09
N PRO A 286 -29.80 45.42 1.95
CA PRO A 286 -29.68 44.55 0.78
C PRO A 286 -28.33 44.67 0.05
N PRO A 287 -27.85 43.56 -0.56
CA PRO A 287 -26.56 43.53 -1.26
C PRO A 287 -26.59 44.24 -2.63
N PRO A 288 -25.44 44.76 -3.10
CA PRO A 288 -25.33 45.43 -4.39
C PRO A 288 -25.50 44.47 -5.59
N PRO A 289 -25.94 44.98 -6.75
CA PRO A 289 -26.38 44.17 -7.89
C PRO A 289 -25.24 43.41 -8.59
N PRO A 290 -25.55 42.24 -9.20
CA PRO A 290 -24.57 41.41 -9.88
C PRO A 290 -24.10 42.02 -11.21
N PRO A 291 -22.84 41.76 -11.63
CA PRO A 291 -22.32 42.20 -12.93
C PRO A 291 -22.98 41.46 -14.11
N PRO A 292 -23.05 42.09 -15.29
CA PRO A 292 -23.84 41.62 -16.43
C PRO A 292 -23.26 40.38 -17.13
N PRO A 293 -24.11 39.56 -17.78
CA PRO A 293 -23.72 38.35 -18.48
C PRO A 293 -22.97 38.64 -19.80
N PRO A 294 -22.04 37.77 -20.23
CA PRO A 294 -21.47 37.83 -21.57
C PRO A 294 -22.49 37.40 -22.65
N PRO A 295 -22.47 38.01 -23.84
CA PRO A 295 -23.44 37.75 -24.90
C PRO A 295 -23.21 36.41 -25.64
N PRO A 296 -24.26 35.69 -26.06
CA PRO A 296 -24.20 34.63 -27.07
C PRO A 296 -24.65 35.16 -28.45
N PRO A 297 -24.71 34.30 -29.48
CA PRO A 297 -23.63 33.84 -30.35
C PRO A 297 -23.65 34.55 -31.72
N VAL A 298 -22.52 34.56 -32.44
CA VAL A 298 -22.50 34.97 -33.86
C VAL A 298 -22.19 33.76 -34.73
N THR A 299 -23.19 33.36 -35.51
CA THR A 299 -23.01 32.66 -36.80
C THR A 299 -23.55 33.56 -37.91
N PRO A 300 -22.85 33.62 -39.05
CA PRO A 300 -23.48 33.44 -40.36
C PRO A 300 -22.71 32.36 -41.14
N SER A 301 -23.29 31.25 -41.60
CA SER A 301 -24.23 31.10 -42.74
C SER A 301 -23.81 31.86 -44.00
N SER A 302 -23.18 31.16 -44.97
CA SER A 302 -23.78 30.79 -46.28
C SER A 302 -22.74 30.40 -47.36
N SER A 303 -22.80 29.13 -47.83
CA SER A 303 -22.75 28.55 -49.20
C SER A 303 -21.89 29.16 -50.36
N PRO A 304 -21.64 28.45 -51.50
CA PRO A 304 -22.06 27.08 -51.87
C PRO A 304 -20.97 26.15 -52.46
N THR A 305 -21.26 24.86 -52.36
CA THR A 305 -21.19 23.80 -53.38
C THR A 305 -20.39 24.01 -54.69
N VAL A 306 -19.44 23.11 -54.93
CA VAL A 306 -19.09 22.53 -56.25
C VAL A 306 -18.89 21.03 -56.02
N VAL A 307 -19.94 20.20 -56.11
CA VAL A 307 -20.26 19.35 -57.28
C VAL A 307 -19.04 18.98 -58.13
N LEU A 308 -18.51 17.75 -58.01
CA LEU A 308 -18.80 16.67 -58.98
C LEU A 308 -18.06 15.36 -58.62
N LEU A 309 -18.82 14.29 -58.69
CA LEU A 309 -18.51 12.86 -58.60
C LEU A 309 -17.39 12.36 -59.55
N LYS A 310 -16.61 11.34 -59.14
CA LYS A 310 -16.66 9.93 -59.66
C LYS A 310 -15.35 9.13 -59.45
N GLU A 311 -15.54 7.83 -59.22
CA GLU A 311 -14.67 6.66 -59.49
C GLU A 311 -13.39 6.52 -58.63
N LYS A 312 -13.26 5.54 -57.72
CA LYS A 312 -13.13 4.07 -57.86
C LYS A 312 -11.89 3.65 -58.68
N ILE A 313 -11.11 2.75 -58.07
CA ILE A 313 -10.21 1.72 -58.65
C ILE A 313 -8.69 1.92 -58.39
N SER A 314 -8.22 1.01 -57.54
CA SER A 314 -6.94 0.27 -57.51
C SER A 314 -5.83 0.62 -58.50
N GLU A 315 -4.60 0.66 -57.97
CA GLU A 315 -3.45 -0.20 -58.31
C GLU A 315 -2.14 0.46 -57.87
N ILE A 316 -1.32 -0.23 -57.07
CA ILE A 316 0.15 -0.14 -57.19
C ILE A 316 0.71 -1.56 -56.99
N PRO A 317 1.47 -2.12 -57.96
CA PRO A 317 1.88 -3.51 -57.97
C PRO A 317 3.25 -3.79 -57.33
N ASN A 318 3.43 -5.09 -57.07
CA ASN A 318 4.60 -5.86 -56.66
C ASN A 318 5.96 -5.45 -57.26
N LEU A 319 7.00 -5.57 -56.42
CA LEU A 319 8.32 -6.04 -56.84
C LEU A 319 8.74 -7.22 -55.94
N LEU A 320 8.66 -8.42 -56.53
CA LEU A 320 9.24 -9.67 -56.05
C LEU A 320 10.76 -9.66 -56.26
N VAL A 321 11.51 -10.15 -55.29
CA VAL A 321 12.51 -11.20 -55.57
C VAL A 321 12.41 -12.27 -54.48
N ASP A 322 12.23 -13.47 -54.97
CA ASP A 322 12.06 -14.75 -54.27
C ASP A 322 13.43 -15.34 -53.88
N ALA A 323 13.47 -16.03 -52.74
CA ALA A 323 14.55 -16.94 -52.38
C ALA A 323 14.01 -17.93 -51.34
N ARG A 324 13.14 -18.83 -51.78
CA ARG A 324 12.85 -20.06 -51.05
C ARG A 324 13.59 -21.23 -51.70
N ASP A 325 14.09 -22.11 -50.84
CA ASP A 325 14.59 -23.47 -51.07
C ASP A 325 16.09 -23.66 -51.36
N PHE A 326 16.88 -23.73 -50.28
CA PHE A 326 17.99 -24.70 -50.21
C PHE A 326 18.15 -25.29 -48.80
N MET A 327 17.63 -26.52 -48.66
CA MET A 327 18.10 -27.63 -47.80
C MET A 327 17.63 -27.77 -46.35
N ARG A 328 16.65 -28.67 -46.19
CA ARG A 328 16.41 -29.56 -45.04
C ARG A 328 17.60 -30.51 -44.79
N THR A 329 18.14 -30.53 -43.54
CA THR A 329 18.72 -31.64 -42.68
C THR A 329 19.73 -32.67 -43.25
N PRO A 330 20.57 -33.44 -42.46
CA PRO A 330 20.71 -33.61 -40.99
C PRO A 330 22.18 -33.70 -40.41
N ASN A 331 22.32 -33.63 -39.07
CA ASN A 331 23.36 -34.13 -38.12
C ASN A 331 24.86 -34.26 -38.50
N VAL A 332 25.77 -33.67 -37.69
CA VAL A 332 26.72 -34.33 -36.72
C VAL A 332 27.77 -33.31 -36.21
N ASP A 333 28.05 -33.44 -34.91
CA ASP A 333 28.99 -32.76 -34.03
C ASP A 333 30.48 -32.83 -34.46
N LEU A 334 31.23 -31.74 -34.26
CA LEU A 334 32.66 -31.80 -33.97
C LEU A 334 33.10 -30.52 -33.25
N GLY A 335 33.42 -30.67 -31.96
CA GLY A 335 33.89 -29.59 -31.12
C GLY A 335 35.30 -29.07 -31.43
N THR A 336 35.69 -28.16 -30.54
CA THR A 336 37.07 -27.77 -30.17
C THR A 336 37.83 -26.77 -31.04
N LYS A 337 38.18 -25.66 -30.35
CA LYS A 337 39.35 -24.76 -30.51
C LYS A 337 39.22 -23.59 -31.48
N ILE A 338 39.08 -22.39 -30.90
CA ILE A 338 40.14 -21.36 -30.68
C ILE A 338 39.70 -20.65 -29.38
N VAL A 339 40.20 -20.87 -28.15
CA VAL A 339 41.55 -20.86 -27.53
C VAL A 339 42.26 -19.50 -27.60
N THR A 340 42.05 -18.72 -26.52
CA THR A 340 43.03 -17.96 -25.69
C THR A 340 43.87 -16.87 -26.35
N THR A 341 44.14 -15.71 -25.76
CA THR A 341 44.95 -15.46 -24.53
C THR A 341 45.00 -13.92 -24.38
N VAL A 342 44.73 -13.25 -23.24
CA VAL A 342 45.54 -12.98 -22.03
C VAL A 342 44.57 -12.21 -21.08
N GLY A 343 44.45 -12.37 -19.76
CA GLY A 343 45.20 -13.12 -18.75
C GLY A 343 45.00 -12.44 -17.38
N VAL A 344 44.25 -13.13 -16.50
CA VAL A 344 44.31 -13.14 -15.02
C VAL A 344 43.76 -11.93 -14.22
N GLY A 345 42.60 -12.15 -13.59
CA GLY A 345 42.14 -11.42 -12.41
C GLY A 345 40.71 -11.78 -12.01
N VAL A 346 40.55 -12.51 -10.90
CA VAL A 346 39.29 -12.95 -10.24
C VAL A 346 38.74 -14.31 -10.69
N SER A 347 39.32 -15.35 -10.09
CA SER A 347 38.77 -16.69 -9.97
C SER A 347 37.47 -16.73 -9.15
N ALA A 348 36.51 -17.54 -9.61
CA ALA A 348 35.32 -18.08 -8.92
C ALA A 348 33.90 -17.54 -9.24
N THR A 349 33.66 -16.84 -10.36
CA THR A 349 32.28 -16.35 -10.67
C THR A 349 31.67 -16.78 -11.99
N MET A 350 32.31 -17.57 -12.86
CA MET A 350 31.74 -17.86 -14.19
C MET A 350 31.48 -19.33 -14.55
N THR A 351 31.69 -20.30 -13.65
CA THR A 351 31.35 -21.71 -13.93
C THR A 351 30.05 -22.19 -13.28
N VAL A 352 29.41 -21.39 -12.42
CA VAL A 352 28.12 -21.77 -11.82
C VAL A 352 26.95 -21.48 -12.78
N THR A 353 27.06 -20.43 -13.59
CA THR A 353 25.98 -20.01 -14.50
C THR A 353 25.73 -21.01 -15.62
N THR A 354 26.76 -21.66 -16.17
CA THR A 354 26.57 -22.69 -17.22
C THR A 354 26.04 -24.00 -16.67
N MET A 355 26.32 -24.33 -15.41
CA MET A 355 25.76 -25.51 -14.73
C MET A 355 24.29 -25.35 -14.35
N MET A 356 23.77 -24.12 -14.24
CA MET A 356 22.36 -23.87 -13.93
C MET A 356 21.40 -24.10 -15.11
N PHE A 357 21.92 -24.26 -16.34
CA PHE A 357 21.10 -24.44 -17.55
C PHE A 357 21.37 -25.75 -18.30
N ALA A 358 22.22 -26.63 -17.76
CA ALA A 358 22.64 -27.87 -18.45
C ALA A 358 21.73 -29.08 -18.19
N ASN A 359 20.69 -28.97 -17.36
CA ASN A 359 19.71 -30.03 -17.15
C ASN A 359 18.36 -29.62 -17.75
N PRO A 360 17.65 -30.52 -18.46
CA PRO A 360 16.28 -30.25 -18.89
C PRO A 360 15.42 -30.11 -17.63
N LEU A 361 15.13 -28.87 -17.28
CA LEU A 361 14.20 -28.53 -16.22
C LEU A 361 12.87 -29.21 -16.52
N SER A 362 12.35 -29.96 -15.55
CA SER A 362 10.98 -30.48 -15.64
C SER A 362 10.03 -29.30 -15.87
N PHE A 363 9.01 -29.45 -16.71
CA PHE A 363 8.09 -28.36 -17.08
C PHE A 363 7.45 -27.67 -15.86
N SER A 364 7.32 -28.42 -14.75
CA SER A 364 6.86 -27.90 -13.44
C SER A 364 7.87 -26.99 -12.73
N GLU A 365 9.17 -27.14 -12.97
CA GLU A 365 10.23 -26.33 -12.34
C GLU A 365 10.45 -25.00 -13.07
N ILE A 366 10.10 -24.91 -14.35
CA ILE A 366 10.18 -23.66 -15.15
C ILE A 366 9.29 -22.58 -14.55
N PHE A 367 8.13 -22.93 -13.99
CA PHE A 367 7.23 -21.98 -13.35
C PHE A 367 7.68 -21.58 -11.94
N LEU A 368 8.38 -22.45 -11.19
CA LEU A 368 8.82 -22.17 -9.82
C LEU A 368 10.18 -21.44 -9.73
N LEU A 369 11.03 -21.57 -10.74
CA LEU A 369 12.34 -20.92 -10.79
C LEU A 369 12.26 -19.39 -10.78
N PRO A 370 11.38 -18.73 -11.57
CA PRO A 370 11.18 -17.28 -11.51
C PRO A 370 10.82 -16.81 -10.10
N TYR A 371 9.95 -17.51 -9.37
CA TYR A 371 9.57 -17.13 -8.01
C TYR A 371 10.75 -17.26 -7.01
N ARG A 372 11.57 -18.30 -7.13
CA ARG A 372 12.75 -18.51 -6.27
C ARG A 372 13.86 -17.50 -6.57
N LEU A 373 14.13 -17.23 -7.86
CA LEU A 373 15.06 -16.20 -8.30
C LEU A 373 14.58 -14.79 -7.93
N TRP A 374 13.28 -14.54 -8.01
CA TRP A 374 12.68 -13.27 -7.60
C TRP A 374 12.77 -13.04 -6.09
N SER A 375 12.56 -14.07 -5.28
CA SER A 375 12.76 -13.99 -3.83
C SER A 375 14.24 -13.72 -3.48
N LEU A 376 15.19 -14.38 -4.15
CA LEU A 376 16.63 -14.11 -3.99
C LEU A 376 17.01 -12.69 -4.43
N LEU A 377 16.43 -12.19 -5.52
CA LEU A 377 16.62 -10.80 -5.97
C LEU A 377 16.08 -9.81 -4.93
N MET A 378 14.85 -10.04 -4.44
CA MET A 378 14.24 -9.22 -3.41
C MET A 378 14.99 -9.28 -2.08
N ALA A 379 15.60 -10.42 -1.78
CA ALA A 379 16.53 -10.57 -0.67
C ALA A 379 17.74 -9.66 -0.85
N ALA A 380 18.42 -9.71 -2.00
CA ALA A 380 19.58 -8.87 -2.29
C ALA A 380 19.24 -7.36 -2.22
N LEU A 381 18.06 -6.97 -2.69
CA LEU A 381 17.56 -5.59 -2.59
C LEU A 381 17.23 -5.20 -1.13
N GLY A 382 16.71 -6.13 -0.33
CA GLY A 382 16.34 -5.93 1.08
C GLY A 382 17.49 -6.06 2.10
N VAL A 383 18.64 -6.61 1.71
CA VAL A 383 19.84 -6.78 2.58
C VAL A 383 20.42 -5.44 3.03
N ARG A 384 20.07 -4.33 2.37
CA ARG A 384 20.50 -2.98 2.78
C ARG A 384 19.70 -2.47 3.99
N LYS A 385 19.86 -3.09 5.17
CA LYS A 385 19.52 -2.42 6.42
C LYS A 385 20.54 -1.30 6.64
N ARG A 386 20.27 -0.13 6.05
CA ARG A 386 21.08 1.07 6.28
C ARG A 386 20.92 1.45 7.75
N ALA A 387 21.91 1.12 8.58
CA ALA A 387 22.02 1.75 9.89
C ALA A 387 22.04 3.26 9.65
N ARG A 388 21.05 3.98 10.16
CA ARG A 388 20.98 5.43 10.00
C ARG A 388 22.13 6.01 10.82
N PRO A 389 23.03 6.80 10.22
CA PRO A 389 24.17 7.37 10.93
C PRO A 389 23.80 8.56 11.83
N TRP A 390 22.50 8.86 11.99
CA TRP A 390 21.99 9.98 12.78
C TRP A 390 20.77 9.54 13.61
N GLY A 391 20.55 10.22 14.72
CA GLY A 391 19.35 10.11 15.54
C GLY A 391 18.28 11.10 15.09
N THR A 392 17.06 10.95 15.60
CA THR A 392 15.97 11.88 15.31
C THR A 392 15.22 12.24 16.58
N VAL A 393 14.98 13.53 16.79
CA VAL A 393 14.06 14.06 17.81
C VAL A 393 12.69 14.21 17.16
N TYR A 394 11.66 13.68 17.81
CA TYR A 394 10.33 13.63 17.22
C TYR A 394 9.22 13.62 18.26
N ASP A 395 8.01 13.98 17.85
CA ASP A 395 6.81 13.96 18.67
C ASP A 395 6.32 12.52 18.87
N SER A 396 6.15 12.11 20.12
CA SER A 396 5.71 10.76 20.50
C SER A 396 4.33 10.39 19.97
N ILE A 397 3.43 11.35 19.74
CA ILE A 397 2.06 11.13 19.26
C ILE A 397 2.03 11.18 17.74
N THR A 398 2.40 12.32 17.16
CA THR A 398 2.26 12.53 15.70
C THR A 398 3.35 11.83 14.90
N LYS A 399 4.42 11.37 15.57
CA LYS A 399 5.63 10.79 14.98
C LYS A 399 6.37 11.76 14.06
N GLN A 400 6.09 13.06 14.17
CA GLN A 400 6.69 14.08 13.34
C GLN A 400 8.06 14.48 13.88
N PRO A 401 9.07 14.65 13.02
CA PRO A 401 10.34 15.19 13.45
C PRO A 401 10.17 16.60 13.98
N LEU A 402 10.92 16.94 15.03
CA LEU A 402 10.83 18.22 15.71
C LEU A 402 12.00 19.13 15.32
N ASP A 403 11.69 20.33 14.86
CA ASP A 403 12.68 21.36 14.49
C ASP A 403 12.22 22.79 14.87
N PRO A 404 13.09 23.65 15.42
CA PRO A 404 14.39 23.33 15.99
C PRO A 404 14.24 22.72 17.40
N ALA A 405 14.94 21.64 17.66
CA ALA A 405 15.16 21.10 19.01
C ALA A 405 16.66 21.20 19.34
N VAL A 406 16.98 21.62 20.56
CA VAL A 406 18.36 21.68 21.04
C VAL A 406 18.66 20.38 21.76
N VAL A 407 19.57 19.58 21.22
CA VAL A 407 20.01 18.33 21.82
C VAL A 407 21.33 18.56 22.55
N VAL A 408 21.38 18.22 23.83
CA VAL A 408 22.55 18.39 24.70
C VAL A 408 23.10 17.02 25.07
N LEU A 409 24.42 16.89 25.05
CA LEU A 409 25.12 15.69 25.51
C LEU A 409 25.82 15.96 26.84
N TYR A 410 25.47 15.16 27.84
CA TYR A 410 26.01 15.19 29.19
C TYR A 410 26.97 14.01 29.43
N ASP A 411 28.02 14.28 30.21
CA ASP A 411 28.92 13.27 30.76
C ASP A 411 28.32 12.57 32.01
N LEU A 412 28.98 11.53 32.50
CA LEU A 412 28.69 10.90 33.81
C LEU A 412 28.61 11.91 34.95
N ASN A 413 29.45 12.95 34.91
CA ASN A 413 29.52 13.99 35.91
C ASN A 413 28.43 15.07 35.76
N GLY A 414 27.51 14.93 34.80
CA GLY A 414 26.46 15.92 34.52
C GLY A 414 26.97 17.19 33.84
N ARG A 415 28.23 17.21 33.37
CA ARG A 415 28.79 18.33 32.60
C ARG A 415 28.35 18.27 31.14
N GLU A 416 27.99 19.42 30.57
CA GLU A 416 27.70 19.57 29.15
C GLU A 416 28.97 19.45 28.31
N ILE A 417 29.00 18.51 27.37
CA ILE A 417 30.13 18.28 26.47
C ILE A 417 29.93 19.08 25.19
N THR A 418 28.74 18.93 24.59
CA THR A 418 28.43 19.50 23.28
C THR A 418 26.93 19.59 23.08
N THR A 419 26.52 20.51 22.21
CA THR A 419 25.12 20.74 21.84
C THR A 419 24.96 20.68 20.32
N SER A 420 23.81 20.21 19.86
CA SER A 420 23.44 20.22 18.44
C SER A 420 22.00 20.64 18.31
N ILE A 421 21.75 21.60 17.44
CA ILE A 421 20.40 21.92 16.97
C ILE A 421 20.02 20.89 15.91
N THR A 422 18.77 20.44 15.91
CA THR A 422 18.23 19.55 14.87
C THR A 422 18.04 20.28 13.54
N ASP A 423 18.12 19.54 12.43
CA ASP A 423 17.67 20.04 11.12
C ASP A 423 16.13 20.05 11.03
N LEU A 424 15.57 20.61 9.94
CA LEU A 424 14.15 20.52 9.56
C LEU A 424 13.55 19.10 9.72
N ASP A 425 14.31 18.05 9.40
CA ASP A 425 13.89 16.64 9.54
C ASP A 425 14.12 16.08 10.97
N GLY A 426 14.35 16.91 11.98
CA GLY A 426 14.57 16.53 13.38
C GLY A 426 15.86 15.75 13.64
N ARG A 427 16.79 15.72 12.66
CA ARG A 427 17.99 14.88 12.70
C ARG A 427 19.07 15.52 13.56
N PHE A 428 19.81 14.70 14.29
CA PHE A 428 21.00 15.12 15.03
C PHE A 428 22.02 13.97 15.09
N GLY A 429 23.24 14.27 15.50
CA GLY A 429 24.21 13.24 15.85
C GLY A 429 25.46 13.84 16.47
N PHE A 430 26.09 13.09 17.34
CA PHE A 430 27.33 13.47 18.02
C PHE A 430 28.44 12.49 17.68
N LEU A 431 29.62 13.03 17.36
CA LEU A 431 30.84 12.25 17.27
C LEU A 431 31.59 12.45 18.59
N VAL A 432 31.71 11.38 19.38
CA VAL A 432 32.35 11.43 20.70
C VAL A 432 33.32 10.28 20.92
N GLN A 433 34.21 10.47 21.89
CA GLN A 433 35.15 9.45 22.33
C GLN A 433 34.43 8.36 23.15
N PRO A 434 35.07 7.20 23.39
CA PRO A 434 34.49 6.17 24.22
C PRO A 434 34.28 6.68 25.64
N GLY A 435 33.10 6.41 26.19
CA GLY A 435 32.68 6.96 27.47
C GLY A 435 31.21 6.66 27.74
N VAL A 436 30.71 7.12 28.89
CA VAL A 436 29.31 6.96 29.25
C VAL A 436 28.65 8.33 29.19
N TYR A 437 27.57 8.42 28.43
CA TYR A 437 26.91 9.69 28.13
C TYR A 437 25.41 9.61 28.34
N LYS A 438 24.80 10.78 28.50
CA LYS A 438 23.35 10.99 28.51
C LYS A 438 22.98 12.07 27.50
N VAL A 439 21.95 11.83 26.70
CA VAL A 439 21.44 12.80 25.71
C VAL A 439 20.14 13.40 26.24
N VAL A 440 19.96 14.71 26.15
CA VAL A 440 18.69 15.35 26.55
C VAL A 440 18.28 16.37 25.49
N PRO A 441 17.10 16.23 24.88
CA PRO A 441 16.56 17.23 23.97
C PRO A 441 15.73 18.28 24.73
N HIS A 442 15.84 19.53 24.29
CA HIS A 442 15.06 20.65 24.77
C HIS A 442 14.32 21.31 23.61
N LYS A 443 13.00 21.50 23.78
CA LYS A 443 12.15 22.20 22.83
C LYS A 443 10.98 22.87 23.57
N THR A 444 10.56 24.04 23.09
CA THR A 444 9.39 24.76 23.62
C THR A 444 8.13 23.93 23.44
N ASN A 445 7.23 23.92 24.44
CA ASN A 445 5.96 23.17 24.43
C ASN A 445 6.09 21.63 24.40
N TYR A 446 7.29 21.08 24.59
CA TYR A 446 7.53 19.65 24.65
C TYR A 446 8.27 19.28 25.93
N THR A 447 8.05 18.05 26.39
CA THR A 447 8.71 17.47 27.57
C THR A 447 9.45 16.19 27.20
N PHE A 448 10.56 15.96 27.90
CA PHE A 448 11.39 14.77 27.80
C PHE A 448 11.70 14.26 29.21
N ALA A 449 11.74 12.96 29.48
CA ALA A 449 11.47 11.83 28.57
C ALA A 449 9.97 11.65 28.29
N SER A 450 9.63 10.98 27.17
CA SER A 450 8.25 10.65 26.84
C SER A 450 7.68 9.62 27.83
N GLU A 451 6.61 9.99 28.54
CA GLU A 451 5.86 9.09 29.42
C GLU A 451 5.03 8.11 28.59
N LYS A 452 4.48 8.56 27.45
CA LYS A 452 3.60 7.77 26.57
C LYS A 452 4.27 6.56 25.94
N LEU A 453 5.59 6.62 25.75
CA LEU A 453 6.38 5.56 25.15
C LEU A 453 7.34 4.89 26.14
N SER A 454 7.23 5.21 27.44
CA SER A 454 8.09 4.66 28.48
C SER A 454 8.15 3.12 28.41
N GLY A 455 9.36 2.57 28.52
CA GLY A 455 9.63 1.13 28.45
C GLY A 455 9.58 0.49 27.06
N LYS A 456 9.23 1.22 25.99
CA LYS A 456 9.21 0.67 24.61
C LYS A 456 10.55 0.86 23.92
N SER A 457 11.13 -0.21 23.39
CA SER A 457 12.38 -0.15 22.61
C SER A 457 12.19 0.32 21.15
N ARG A 458 10.95 0.28 20.65
CA ARG A 458 10.57 0.68 19.29
C ARG A 458 9.13 1.18 19.24
N ASP A 459 8.82 2.01 18.26
CA ASP A 459 7.44 2.32 17.85
C ASP A 459 7.20 1.95 16.38
N GLU A 460 6.10 2.45 15.80
CA GLU A 460 5.73 2.18 14.40
C GLU A 460 6.73 2.71 13.37
N LEU A 461 7.49 3.76 13.72
CA LEU A 461 8.29 4.55 12.81
C LEU A 461 9.79 4.51 13.15
N TYR A 462 10.11 4.65 14.42
CA TYR A 462 11.45 4.73 14.99
C TYR A 462 11.76 3.48 15.80
N HIS A 463 13.02 3.08 15.75
CA HIS A 463 13.59 1.98 16.53
C HIS A 463 14.64 2.57 17.46
N ASP A 464 15.15 1.82 18.44
CA ASP A 464 16.21 2.30 19.33
C ASP A 464 15.81 3.58 20.08
N LEU A 465 14.60 3.56 20.64
CA LEU A 465 14.05 4.67 21.43
C LEU A 465 14.85 4.89 22.70
N TYR A 466 15.00 6.14 23.08
CA TYR A 466 15.84 6.55 24.18
C TYR A 466 15.12 7.51 25.12
N PHE A 467 15.20 7.22 26.42
CA PHE A 467 14.42 7.88 27.48
C PHE A 467 15.29 8.58 28.53
N GLY A 468 16.57 8.86 28.22
CA GLY A 468 17.43 9.67 29.09
C GLY A 468 18.32 8.88 30.06
N ASP A 469 18.47 7.56 29.85
CA ASP A 469 19.40 6.72 30.63
C ASP A 469 20.85 6.92 30.23
N TYR A 470 21.80 6.67 31.12
CA TYR A 470 23.21 6.66 30.74
C TYR A 470 23.52 5.46 29.85
N PHE A 471 24.25 5.67 28.75
CA PHE A 471 24.68 4.60 27.85
C PHE A 471 26.17 4.67 27.54
N GLU A 472 26.76 3.51 27.32
CA GLU A 472 28.19 3.35 27.04
C GLU A 472 28.45 3.36 25.53
N VAL A 473 29.40 4.20 25.11
CA VAL A 473 29.96 4.23 23.76
C VAL A 473 31.28 3.48 23.79
N LYS A 474 31.32 2.29 23.17
CA LYS A 474 32.50 1.39 23.16
C LYS A 474 33.43 1.62 21.97
N GLU A 475 32.89 2.02 20.81
CA GLU A 475 33.65 2.22 19.57
C GLU A 475 33.95 3.72 19.38
N GLU A 476 35.23 4.09 19.19
CA GLU A 476 35.71 5.48 18.98
C GLU A 476 35.14 6.18 17.74
N SER A 477 34.41 5.47 16.88
CA SER A 477 33.90 5.95 15.60
C SER A 477 32.37 5.93 15.50
N GLN A 478 31.69 5.65 16.62
CA GLN A 478 30.25 5.53 16.64
C GLN A 478 29.61 6.91 16.78
N VAL A 479 28.86 7.33 15.76
CA VAL A 479 27.98 8.50 15.89
C VAL A 479 26.82 8.12 16.79
N ILE A 480 26.55 8.93 17.81
CA ILE A 480 25.38 8.75 18.67
C ILE A 480 24.13 9.04 17.84
N ALA A 481 23.38 7.98 17.53
CA ALA A 481 22.25 7.99 16.61
C ALA A 481 20.99 7.35 17.24
N ARG A 482 20.62 7.78 18.44
CA ARG A 482 19.41 7.31 19.14
C ARG A 482 18.19 8.15 18.75
N ASN A 483 17.00 7.58 18.81
CA ASN A 483 15.76 8.31 18.52
C ASN A 483 15.13 8.79 19.83
N LEU A 484 14.82 10.08 19.93
CA LEU A 484 14.32 10.72 21.14
C LEU A 484 12.86 11.15 20.96
N PRO A 485 11.91 10.38 21.49
CA PRO A 485 10.52 10.81 21.55
C PRO A 485 10.33 11.89 22.62
N MET A 486 9.60 12.95 22.27
CA MET A 486 9.17 14.01 23.19
C MET A 486 7.64 14.10 23.22
N ASP A 487 7.07 14.41 24.39
CA ASP A 487 5.63 14.54 24.58
C ASP A 487 5.20 16.01 24.47
N PRO A 488 4.16 16.34 23.68
CA PRO A 488 3.63 17.69 23.59
C PRO A 488 2.88 18.05 24.88
N VAL A 489 3.21 19.21 25.47
CA VAL A 489 2.52 19.77 26.64
C VAL A 489 1.33 20.63 26.20
N LYS A 490 1.49 21.37 25.10
CA LYS A 490 0.48 22.26 24.52
C LYS A 490 0.50 22.18 22.99
N PHE A 491 -0.63 22.51 22.36
CA PHE A 491 -0.73 22.57 20.91
C PHE A 491 0.16 23.67 20.34
N ASP A 492 1.11 23.31 19.47
CA ASP A 492 2.04 24.24 18.84
C ASP A 492 1.58 24.57 17.41
N TRP A 493 1.06 25.79 17.22
CA TRP A 493 0.63 26.29 15.91
C TRP A 493 1.76 26.32 14.88
N ASN A 494 3.02 26.52 15.30
CA ASN A 494 4.17 26.59 14.41
C ASN A 494 4.45 25.23 13.76
N GLU A 495 4.43 24.15 14.55
CA GLU A 495 4.58 22.78 14.05
C GLU A 495 3.43 22.37 13.13
N PHE A 496 2.19 22.73 13.50
CA PHE A 496 1.02 22.47 12.67
C PHE A 496 1.08 23.19 11.31
N ALA A 497 1.54 24.45 11.30
CA ALA A 497 1.73 25.22 10.07
C ALA A 497 2.81 24.63 9.17
N LYS A 498 3.97 24.24 9.74
CA LYS A 498 5.06 23.56 9.02
C LYS A 498 4.59 22.24 8.38
N ASN A 499 3.74 21.49 9.07
CA ASN A 499 3.15 20.25 8.56
C ASN A 499 2.24 20.50 7.34
N LYS A 500 1.37 21.52 7.38
CA LYS A 500 0.50 21.87 6.23
C LYS A 500 1.30 22.22 4.97
N GLN A 501 2.49 22.80 5.12
CA GLN A 501 3.35 23.18 4.00
C GLN A 501 4.10 21.99 3.35
N LYS A 502 3.96 20.75 3.86
CA LYS A 502 4.62 19.53 3.35
C LYS A 502 6.15 19.67 3.18
N LEU A 503 6.79 20.52 3.97
CA LEU A 503 8.23 20.79 3.87
C LEU A 503 9.11 19.61 4.32
N MET A 504 8.53 18.67 5.07
CA MET A 504 9.21 17.45 5.52
C MET A 504 9.39 16.46 4.36
N LYS A 505 10.63 16.29 3.89
CA LYS A 505 10.95 15.40 2.76
C LYS A 505 11.30 13.97 3.15
N PHE A 506 11.37 13.64 4.43
CA PHE A 506 11.83 12.33 4.86
C PHE A 506 10.77 11.57 5.64
N TYR A 507 9.89 10.84 4.93
CA TYR A 507 9.44 9.56 5.46
C TYR A 507 9.23 8.44 4.43
N SER A 508 10.04 7.41 4.65
CA SER A 508 10.16 6.11 4.02
C SER A 508 8.97 5.17 4.28
N ARG A 509 7.71 5.65 4.14
CA ARG A 509 6.56 4.71 4.20
C ARG A 509 6.73 3.63 3.14
N ARG A 510 7.08 4.03 1.93
CA ARG A 510 7.38 3.13 0.81
C ARG A 510 8.55 2.20 1.13
N ASP A 511 9.69 2.71 1.61
CA ASP A 511 10.83 1.83 1.88
C ASP A 511 10.61 0.90 3.08
N ARG A 512 9.81 1.31 4.09
CA ARG A 512 9.46 0.43 5.21
C ARG A 512 8.49 -0.65 4.78
N ILE A 513 7.48 -0.30 3.97
CA ILE A 513 6.56 -1.28 3.39
C ILE A 513 7.34 -2.25 2.51
N LEU A 514 8.20 -1.74 1.62
CA LEU A 514 9.07 -2.55 0.77
C LEU A 514 10.00 -3.44 1.60
N ALA A 515 10.61 -2.92 2.67
CA ALA A 515 11.44 -3.71 3.58
C ALA A 515 10.65 -4.82 4.29
N ARG A 516 9.41 -4.54 4.74
CA ARG A 516 8.55 -5.54 5.38
C ARG A 516 8.15 -6.62 4.39
N VAL A 517 7.70 -6.23 3.20
CA VAL A 517 7.32 -7.15 2.11
C VAL A 517 8.50 -8.02 1.70
N THR A 518 9.66 -7.41 1.38
CA THR A 518 10.88 -8.17 1.01
C THR A 518 11.34 -9.13 2.10
N THR A 519 11.13 -8.79 3.38
CA THR A 519 11.45 -9.68 4.50
C THR A 519 10.53 -10.90 4.56
N ILE A 520 9.21 -10.71 4.35
CA ILE A 520 8.23 -11.80 4.33
C ILE A 520 8.53 -12.75 3.17
N PHE A 521 8.69 -12.21 1.95
CA PHE A 521 9.02 -13.01 0.76
C PHE A 521 10.37 -13.73 0.87
N PHE A 522 11.34 -13.16 1.58
CA PHE A 522 12.61 -13.81 1.84
C PHE A 522 12.47 -15.04 2.73
N PHE A 523 11.79 -14.92 3.88
CA PHE A 523 11.58 -16.07 4.77
C PHE A 523 10.69 -17.13 4.13
N PHE A 524 9.66 -16.73 3.40
CA PHE A 524 8.85 -17.65 2.62
C PHE A 524 9.72 -18.43 1.60
N GLY A 525 10.54 -17.73 0.81
CA GLY A 525 11.48 -18.36 -0.11
C GLY A 525 12.52 -19.26 0.57
N PHE A 526 13.00 -18.87 1.75
CA PHE A 526 13.90 -19.68 2.58
C PHE A 526 13.27 -21.01 2.99
N PHE A 527 12.02 -20.99 3.49
CA PHE A 527 11.32 -22.22 3.89
C PHE A 527 10.95 -23.10 2.69
N VAL A 528 10.56 -22.51 1.55
CA VAL A 528 10.36 -23.24 0.30
C VAL A 528 11.66 -23.89 -0.17
N ALA A 529 12.79 -23.18 -0.07
CA ALA A 529 14.10 -23.74 -0.42
C ALA A 529 14.53 -24.86 0.53
N LEU A 530 14.25 -24.74 1.83
CA LEU A 530 14.48 -25.79 2.82
C LEU A 530 13.63 -27.04 2.51
N ALA A 531 12.32 -26.88 2.30
CA ALA A 531 11.42 -27.98 1.95
C ALA A 531 11.85 -28.66 0.64
N ALA A 532 12.28 -27.89 -0.36
CA ALA A 532 12.76 -28.46 -1.62
C ALA A 532 14.03 -29.31 -1.46
N VAL A 533 14.98 -28.90 -0.59
CA VAL A 533 16.17 -29.72 -0.28
C VAL A 533 15.81 -30.99 0.48
N LEU A 534 14.86 -30.90 1.42
CA LEU A 534 14.42 -32.05 2.21
C LEU A 534 13.64 -33.07 1.38
N SER A 535 12.75 -32.62 0.48
CA SER A 535 11.97 -33.51 -0.38
C SER A 535 12.77 -34.05 -1.55
N ILE A 536 13.61 -33.21 -2.18
CA ILE A 536 14.33 -33.56 -3.41
C ILE A 536 15.77 -33.01 -3.35
N PRO A 537 16.75 -33.78 -2.81
CA PRO A 537 18.14 -33.35 -2.62
C PRO A 537 18.93 -33.36 -3.94
N LYS A 538 18.54 -32.50 -4.87
CA LYS A 538 19.28 -32.24 -6.13
C LYS A 538 20.31 -31.14 -5.92
N THR A 539 21.37 -31.16 -6.73
CA THR A 539 22.50 -30.21 -6.65
C THR A 539 22.04 -28.74 -6.70
N TYR A 540 21.09 -28.39 -7.56
CA TYR A 540 20.59 -27.01 -7.66
C TYR A 540 19.80 -26.57 -6.42
N ASN A 541 19.00 -27.45 -5.80
CA ASN A 541 18.27 -27.13 -4.57
C ASN A 541 19.24 -26.85 -3.41
N ILE A 542 20.31 -27.64 -3.32
CA ILE A 542 21.38 -27.45 -2.33
C ILE A 542 22.09 -26.10 -2.54
N VAL A 543 22.43 -25.77 -3.79
CA VAL A 543 23.05 -24.49 -4.13
C VAL A 543 22.14 -23.31 -3.77
N ILE A 544 20.85 -23.36 -4.14
CA ILE A 544 19.88 -22.31 -3.79
C ILE A 544 19.76 -22.14 -2.28
N PHE A 545 19.62 -23.23 -1.52
CA PHE A 545 19.53 -23.17 -0.06
C PHE A 545 20.80 -22.63 0.60
N SER A 546 21.98 -22.99 0.10
CA SER A 546 23.25 -22.43 0.58
C SER A 546 23.35 -20.91 0.35
N LEU A 547 22.87 -20.41 -0.79
CA LEU A 547 22.82 -18.98 -1.09
C LEU A 547 21.90 -18.23 -0.11
N TYR A 548 20.75 -18.82 0.22
CA TYR A 548 19.85 -18.29 1.25
C TYR A 548 20.54 -18.21 2.63
N LEU A 549 21.31 -19.23 3.05
CA LEU A 549 22.07 -19.19 4.31
C LEU A 549 23.10 -18.05 4.33
N VAL A 550 23.83 -17.85 3.22
CA VAL A 550 24.78 -16.72 3.09
C VAL A 550 24.04 -15.38 3.20
N LEU A 551 22.87 -15.24 2.58
CA LEU A 551 22.08 -14.01 2.68
C LEU A 551 21.52 -13.77 4.09
N VAL A 552 21.08 -14.81 4.81
CA VAL A 552 20.70 -14.72 6.24
C VAL A 552 21.88 -14.23 7.06
N PHE A 553 23.09 -14.78 6.82
CA PHE A 553 24.30 -14.38 7.52
C PHE A 553 24.66 -12.92 7.27
N ILE A 554 24.70 -12.49 6.01
CA ILE A 554 24.98 -11.08 5.64
C ILE A 554 23.94 -10.15 6.27
N ARG A 555 22.66 -10.54 6.29
CA ARG A 555 21.58 -9.76 6.89
C ARG A 555 21.70 -9.64 8.42
N ARG A 556 22.24 -10.67 9.09
CA ARG A 556 22.46 -10.66 10.55
C ARG A 556 23.68 -9.84 10.94
N VAL A 557 24.78 -9.95 10.18
CA VAL A 557 26.02 -9.22 10.45
C VAL A 557 25.87 -7.74 10.06
N GLY A 558 25.20 -7.45 8.94
CA GLY A 558 24.99 -6.10 8.43
C GLY A 558 26.28 -5.48 7.86
N LEU A 559 26.13 -4.70 6.78
CA LEU A 559 27.23 -3.90 6.24
C LEU A 559 27.25 -2.54 6.95
N LYS A 560 28.11 -2.36 7.96
CA LYS A 560 28.32 -1.06 8.60
C LYS A 560 28.95 -0.08 7.59
N THR A 561 28.26 1.01 7.25
CA THR A 561 28.83 2.09 6.44
C THR A 561 29.40 3.18 7.34
N ARG A 562 30.54 3.79 6.97
CA ARG A 562 31.12 4.90 7.72
C ARG A 562 30.19 6.13 7.65
N ALA A 563 30.03 6.79 8.79
CA ALA A 563 29.13 7.92 9.00
C ALA A 563 29.84 9.29 8.98
N PHE A 564 31.17 9.29 9.11
CA PHE A 564 32.02 10.47 9.27
C PHE A 564 32.90 10.69 8.04
N GLY A 565 33.37 11.92 7.86
CA GLY A 565 34.48 12.26 6.97
C GLY A 565 35.76 12.53 7.76
N GLN A 566 36.91 12.57 7.10
CA GLN A 566 38.19 12.87 7.72
C GLN A 566 38.91 14.03 7.03
N VAL A 567 39.58 14.87 7.82
CA VAL A 567 40.47 15.93 7.36
C VAL A 567 41.91 15.50 7.66
N THR A 568 42.73 15.46 6.61
CA THR A 568 44.16 15.13 6.71
C THR A 568 45.00 16.23 6.06
N ASP A 569 46.23 16.39 6.52
CA ASP A 569 47.24 17.21 5.84
C ASP A 569 47.71 16.53 4.53
N SER A 570 48.51 17.24 3.74
CA SER A 570 49.12 16.77 2.49
C SER A 570 49.98 15.52 2.68
N GLU A 571 50.58 15.39 3.86
CA GLU A 571 51.40 14.25 4.31
C GLU A 571 50.56 13.06 4.82
N GLY A 572 49.23 13.21 4.89
CA GLY A 572 48.31 12.18 5.38
C GLY A 572 48.10 12.17 6.90
N ASN A 573 48.71 13.09 7.63
CA ASN A 573 48.51 13.24 9.07
C ASN A 573 47.11 13.80 9.38
N PRO A 574 46.38 13.28 10.39
CA PRO A 574 45.06 13.78 10.74
C PRO A 574 45.12 15.19 11.34
N LEU A 575 44.26 16.09 10.87
CA LEU A 575 44.22 17.47 11.34
C LEU A 575 43.25 17.63 12.53
N SER A 576 43.74 17.42 13.74
CA SER A 576 42.95 17.48 14.98
C SER A 576 42.38 18.86 15.30
N PHE A 577 41.16 18.93 15.81
CA PHE A 577 40.49 20.15 16.32
C PHE A 577 40.39 21.32 15.33
N SER A 578 40.44 21.03 14.03
CA SER A 578 40.12 21.97 12.95
C SER A 578 38.62 22.27 12.86
N LEU A 579 38.27 23.48 12.42
CA LEU A 579 36.89 23.88 12.20
C LEU A 579 36.51 23.67 10.73
N ILE A 580 35.34 23.07 10.52
CA ILE A 580 34.73 22.88 9.21
C ILE A 580 33.51 23.77 9.15
N LYS A 581 33.52 24.76 8.26
CA LYS A 581 32.39 25.65 7.99
C LYS A 581 31.77 25.29 6.66
N VAL A 582 30.45 25.16 6.64
CA VAL A 582 29.70 24.77 5.44
C VAL A 582 28.84 25.94 4.97
N PHE A 583 29.02 26.31 3.72
CA PHE A 583 28.31 27.39 3.05
C PHE A 583 27.40 26.84 1.95
N SER A 584 26.22 27.44 1.79
CA SER A 584 25.37 27.17 0.61
C SER A 584 26.07 27.65 -0.66
N ALA A 585 26.08 26.83 -1.72
CA ALA A 585 26.71 27.21 -2.99
C ALA A 585 26.01 28.42 -3.66
N ASP A 586 24.69 28.52 -3.53
CA ASP A 586 23.88 29.53 -4.21
C ASP A 586 23.89 30.87 -3.46
N LEU A 587 23.68 30.81 -2.14
CA LEU A 587 23.45 31.98 -1.29
C LEU A 587 24.72 32.45 -0.56
N LYS A 588 25.81 31.65 -0.59
CA LYS A 588 27.05 31.85 0.19
C LYS A 588 26.84 32.09 1.70
N ASN A 589 25.65 31.78 2.21
CA ASN A 589 25.35 31.88 3.63
C ASN A 589 25.95 30.69 4.39
N GLN A 590 26.47 30.93 5.58
CA GLN A 590 26.98 29.88 6.46
C GLN A 590 25.80 29.10 7.05
N ILE A 591 25.77 27.80 6.81
CA ILE A 591 24.69 26.91 7.24
C ILE A 591 25.03 26.28 8.59
N THR A 592 26.25 25.78 8.73
CA THR A 592 26.68 25.10 9.95
C THR A 592 28.20 25.13 10.11
N GLN A 593 28.66 24.90 11.34
CA GLN A 593 30.08 24.72 11.66
C GLN A 593 30.27 23.54 12.61
N ARG A 594 31.34 22.78 12.43
CA ARG A 594 31.70 21.61 13.24
C ARG A 594 33.20 21.54 13.48
N ALA A 595 33.60 21.14 14.68
CA ALA A 595 35.00 20.84 14.98
C ALA A 595 35.32 19.38 14.67
N THR A 596 36.56 19.10 14.26
CA THR A 596 37.08 17.74 14.12
C THR A 596 37.57 17.19 15.46
N ASP A 597 37.53 15.87 15.62
CA ASP A 597 38.09 15.16 16.78
C ASP A 597 39.63 15.07 16.71
N LYS A 598 40.27 14.48 17.73
CA LYS A 598 41.73 14.25 17.80
C LYS A 598 42.31 13.49 16.61
N TYR A 599 41.49 12.75 15.86
CA TYR A 599 41.87 12.03 14.63
C TYR A 599 41.50 12.76 13.34
N GLY A 600 41.14 14.05 13.40
CA GLY A 600 40.72 14.85 12.24
C GLY A 600 39.36 14.42 11.66
N ARG A 601 38.58 13.62 12.38
CA ARG A 601 37.26 13.12 11.93
C ARG A 601 36.17 14.12 12.25
N TYR A 602 35.17 14.21 11.40
CA TYR A 602 34.02 15.08 11.64
C TYR A 602 32.70 14.42 11.22
N PHE A 603 31.62 14.89 11.85
CA PHE A 603 30.25 14.53 11.49
C PHE A 603 29.46 15.80 11.23
N CYS A 604 29.01 15.99 9.99
CA CYS A 604 28.28 17.19 9.58
C CYS A 604 26.98 16.81 8.86
N LEU A 605 25.87 17.10 9.52
CA LEU A 605 24.52 16.99 8.96
C LEU A 605 24.19 18.28 8.20
N VAL A 606 23.63 18.11 7.00
CA VAL A 606 23.13 19.22 6.17
C VAL A 606 21.93 18.74 5.36
N PRO A 607 21.04 19.64 4.93
CA PRO A 607 20.01 19.30 3.95
C PRO A 607 20.62 18.82 2.62
N ASN A 608 19.77 18.27 1.74
CA ASN A 608 20.22 17.93 0.39
C ASN A 608 20.36 19.20 -0.44
N GLY A 609 21.51 19.36 -1.10
CA GLY A 609 21.84 20.58 -1.83
C GLY A 609 23.31 20.62 -2.23
N SER A 610 23.72 21.74 -2.83
CA SER A 610 25.11 22.01 -3.20
C SER A 610 25.76 22.93 -2.17
N TYR A 611 26.92 22.53 -1.67
CA TYR A 611 27.61 23.25 -0.58
C TYR A 611 29.10 23.41 -0.85
N CYS A 612 29.65 24.53 -0.40
CA CYS A 612 31.09 24.76 -0.34
C CYS A 612 31.56 24.59 1.11
N VAL A 613 32.69 23.94 1.32
CA VAL A 613 33.25 23.67 2.64
C VAL A 613 34.56 24.42 2.79
N THR A 614 34.71 25.18 3.87
CA THR A 614 36.01 25.74 4.26
C THR A 614 36.52 25.06 5.53
N ILE A 615 37.83 24.91 5.61
CA ILE A 615 38.50 24.27 6.75
C ILE A 615 39.46 25.28 7.35
N GLU A 616 39.36 25.46 8.66
CA GLU A 616 40.24 26.32 9.44
C GLU A 616 41.08 25.50 10.41
N ARG A 617 42.39 25.73 10.39
CA ARG A 617 43.36 25.10 11.30
C ARG A 617 43.40 25.89 12.60
N LYS A 618 43.47 25.18 13.72
CA LYS A 618 43.75 25.79 15.02
C LYS A 618 45.26 26.05 15.15
N LEU A 619 45.65 27.29 15.43
CA LEU A 619 47.02 27.69 15.73
C LEU A 619 47.34 27.47 17.21
N GLU A 620 48.64 27.50 17.56
CA GLU A 620 49.11 27.37 18.95
C GLU A 620 48.55 28.48 19.85
N ASP A 621 48.36 29.67 19.30
CA ASP A 621 47.74 30.83 19.96
C ASP A 621 46.23 30.66 20.23
N GLY A 622 45.64 29.53 19.81
CA GLY A 622 44.22 29.22 19.94
C GLY A 622 43.31 29.88 18.89
N SER A 623 43.86 30.72 18.01
CA SER A 623 43.16 31.31 16.88
C SER A 623 43.00 30.31 15.72
N TYR A 624 42.11 30.62 14.77
CA TYR A 624 41.81 29.77 13.62
C TYR A 624 42.15 30.47 12.31
N THR A 625 42.84 29.78 11.41
CA THR A 625 43.19 30.29 10.06
C THR A 625 42.63 29.40 8.98
N GLN A 626 42.01 30.01 7.96
CA GLN A 626 41.47 29.28 6.82
C GLN A 626 42.61 28.73 5.96
N ILE A 627 42.64 27.40 5.80
CA ILE A 627 43.67 26.66 5.07
C ILE A 627 43.14 26.01 3.80
N PHE A 628 41.82 25.83 3.69
CA PHE A 628 41.21 25.15 2.56
C PHE A 628 39.82 25.68 2.26
N ALA A 629 39.47 25.68 0.98
CA ALA A 629 38.12 25.89 0.47
C ALA A 629 37.84 24.88 -0.64
N SER A 630 36.72 24.17 -0.54
CA SER A 630 36.32 23.19 -1.54
C SER A 630 35.52 23.84 -2.67
N GLU A 631 35.59 23.23 -3.85
CA GLU A 631 34.57 23.41 -4.90
C GLU A 631 33.18 22.99 -4.41
N PRO A 632 32.09 23.41 -5.07
CA PRO A 632 30.73 23.00 -4.72
C PRO A 632 30.56 21.47 -4.76
N ILE A 633 30.12 20.91 -3.64
CA ILE A 633 29.85 19.48 -3.47
C ILE A 633 28.34 19.26 -3.41
N SER A 634 27.81 18.38 -4.26
CA SER A 634 26.41 17.97 -4.21
C SER A 634 26.18 16.87 -3.18
N ILE A 635 25.19 17.06 -2.30
CA ILE A 635 24.86 16.16 -1.19
C ILE A 635 23.44 15.65 -1.35
N ASN A 636 23.30 14.32 -1.43
CA ASN A 636 22.01 13.64 -1.61
C ASN A 636 21.57 12.81 -0.39
N ALA A 637 22.47 12.60 0.57
CA ALA A 637 22.26 11.70 1.71
C ALA A 637 22.22 12.43 3.06
N GLY A 638 22.09 13.76 3.04
CA GLY A 638 22.01 14.59 4.23
C GLY A 638 23.24 14.65 5.15
N ILE A 639 24.39 14.10 4.73
CA ILE A 639 25.67 14.14 5.46
C ILE A 639 26.82 14.40 4.49
N ILE A 640 27.79 15.19 4.95
CA ILE A 640 29.10 15.33 4.29
C ILE A 640 30.02 14.20 4.76
N LYS A 641 30.30 13.23 3.88
CA LYS A 641 31.20 12.08 4.14
C LYS A 641 32.52 12.14 3.38
N LYS A 642 32.86 13.29 2.80
CA LYS A 642 34.03 13.44 1.93
C LYS A 642 35.29 13.56 2.78
N ASP A 643 36.35 12.87 2.39
CA ASP A 643 37.66 13.07 3.01
C ASP A 643 38.35 14.26 2.35
N PHE A 644 38.84 15.19 3.17
CA PHE A 644 39.52 16.40 2.73
C PHE A 644 41.01 16.28 2.99
N LYS A 645 41.80 16.46 1.94
CA LYS A 645 43.26 16.60 2.03
C LYS A 645 43.58 18.08 1.89
N VAL A 646 44.12 18.68 2.94
CA VAL A 646 44.49 20.10 2.95
C VAL A 646 45.98 20.22 2.65
N GLY A 647 46.34 21.05 1.68
CA GLY A 647 47.73 21.43 1.44
C GLY A 647 48.18 22.55 2.39
N LEU A 648 49.49 22.74 2.53
CA LEU A 648 50.09 23.89 3.22
C LEU A 648 49.47 25.21 2.73
N PRO A 649 49.32 26.21 3.62
CA PRO A 649 48.61 27.44 3.31
C PRO A 649 49.24 28.12 2.09
N ILE A 650 48.39 28.60 1.19
CA ILE A 650 48.80 29.62 0.22
C ILE A 650 49.23 30.82 1.08
N GLU A 651 50.54 31.10 1.12
CA GLU A 651 51.03 32.38 1.63
C GLU A 651 50.26 33.49 0.88
N LEU A 652 49.36 34.17 1.57
CA LEU A 652 48.81 35.41 1.06
C LEU A 652 50.01 36.35 0.85
N PRO A 653 50.23 36.88 -0.37
CA PRO A 653 51.33 37.80 -0.59
C PRO A 653 51.17 38.96 0.40
N ALA A 654 52.24 39.19 1.16
CA ALA A 654 52.33 40.28 2.12
C ALA A 654 51.85 41.57 1.45
N ASN A 655 50.99 42.28 2.17
CA ASN A 655 50.43 43.56 1.81
C ASN A 655 51.57 44.56 1.56
N ASP A 656 51.99 44.71 0.30
CA ASP A 656 52.94 45.75 -0.09
C ASP A 656 52.17 47.07 -0.19
N SER A 657 52.08 47.74 0.96
CA SER A 657 51.63 49.11 1.08
C SER A 657 52.66 50.06 0.44
N SER A 658 52.72 50.10 -0.88
CA SER A 658 53.55 51.09 -1.59
C SER A 658 53.17 51.36 -3.06
N ALA A 659 51.88 51.49 -3.41
CA ALA A 659 51.48 52.05 -4.70
C ALA A 659 50.92 53.48 -4.53
N LYS A 660 51.80 54.46 -4.76
CA LYS A 660 51.54 55.90 -4.83
C LYS A 660 50.45 56.24 -5.86
N LEU A 661 49.67 57.29 -5.53
CA LEU A 661 48.95 58.13 -6.48
C LEU A 661 49.84 58.53 -7.67
N GLY A 662 49.27 58.52 -8.86
CA GLY A 662 49.85 59.10 -10.07
C GLY A 662 48.88 59.02 -11.25
N GLU A 663 48.08 60.08 -11.38
CA GLU A 663 47.31 60.60 -12.53
C GLU A 663 46.19 59.76 -13.17
#